data_AF-A0A2G2IJP5-F1
#
_entry.id   AF-A0A2G2IJP5-F1
#
_cell.length_a   1.000
_cell.length_b   1.000
_cell.length_c   1.000
_cell.angle_alpha   90.00
_cell.angle_beta   90.00
_cell.angle_gamma   90.00
#
_symmetry.space_group_name_H-M   'P 1'
#
loop_
_entity.id
_entity.type
_entity.pdbx_description
1 polymer ?
#
loop_
_entity_poly.entity_id
_entity_poly.type
_entity_poly.pdbx_seq_one_letter_code
_entity_poly.pdbx_strand_id
1 'polypeptide(L)'
;MELSNYADVIKKLTTLYYEPDFNRLLEQLTEGETKSTRFLIKMEVKRLSVPTRRILDFRQRVNSDVIGYECDGILHHITPTEIKLLETLLGQHQGHYTLGIYEQVLAYHQSERSKPAAERDVAVMDPAAQFTVEPVQYASYFIRNEERMHYSSGIKLRFGDRLVDAMTSDISTSGIKVKIEKDHNIAAGSLISVNFFSLRQEYANHLLRDFFAYKLMGVDEEDKFDYLRLMRIDDNNELNVFISKLIAQNKSKYKVNVRYQEENVVVKGYEQFFLPRMSGLPLYVANDDKPVLSHLLVNENNRGVYDYWVNEESKSQLEACWQTPWMQALLQAKQRIETTIYSFYYSQNGRLFFYAADAFSLAKSGSKALFLSFACQRPNFRVFKLSLNPSVFDEKKHLLAAESQQPLGTRTIEALQHIRWVGLLQDITNENILNDYKAYTQQGSDFNQLHQYRLPVAKQSAVLSQFKFVQLRKEARFSYKTAIIASNSERSMKGWSNDFSTEGLQIELEEPLDVQIGHRIYLELPMLQKLSKKVALVDLPYSVVGCNKANTVLHLQIAGDKDNHIGCQFFNLLISSNKDKLKSMPEPSQSPGVTAVLRNMYCHNLATVPLYIHKVNNSYQVDRIGISQNKNSLLPLFELFGQPEAPYNLYPLFADSSIKQVFDEALSSLESTYRPWQQVLYITVAASDSEVNTRFEKDFSDDHERRQFISHSLQKGAFFAIQLMLSRTGRPDMEYIEKELNYVSHYAVHRAQKLEDELWSVRGVVDLIDVSEELLYRLGLRRMR
;
A
#
# COMPACT_ATOMS: atom_id res chain seq x y z
N MET A 1 1.72 -57.34 -25.66
CA MET A 1 1.06 -56.44 -24.69
C MET A 1 2.09 -55.45 -24.24
N GLU A 2 1.90 -54.17 -24.53
CA GLU A 2 2.88 -53.15 -24.15
C GLU A 2 2.66 -52.71 -22.70
N LEU A 3 3.72 -52.73 -21.89
CA LEU A 3 3.72 -52.21 -20.51
C LEU A 3 3.49 -50.69 -20.45
N SER A 4 3.61 -49.99 -21.60
CA SER A 4 3.34 -48.55 -21.76
C SER A 4 1.92 -48.18 -21.30
N ASN A 5 0.93 -49.04 -21.56
CA ASN A 5 -0.47 -48.83 -21.15
C ASN A 5 -0.68 -48.88 -19.64
N TYR A 6 0.31 -49.32 -18.85
CA TYR A 6 0.24 -49.44 -17.40
C TYR A 6 1.24 -48.52 -16.69
N ALA A 7 1.80 -47.51 -17.37
CA ALA A 7 2.84 -46.65 -16.82
C ALA A 7 2.42 -45.97 -15.49
N ASP A 8 1.20 -45.45 -15.40
CA ASP A 8 0.70 -44.79 -14.19
C ASP A 8 0.49 -45.79 -13.03
N VAL A 9 0.00 -46.99 -13.35
CA VAL A 9 -0.19 -48.08 -12.39
C VAL A 9 1.15 -48.57 -11.87
N ILE A 10 2.14 -48.75 -12.75
CA ILE A 10 3.51 -49.13 -12.39
C ILE A 10 4.13 -48.05 -11.50
N LYS A 11 4.03 -46.77 -11.88
CA LYS A 11 4.57 -45.65 -11.09
C LYS A 11 4.01 -45.63 -9.67
N LYS A 12 2.68 -45.78 -9.53
CA LYS A 12 2.00 -45.83 -8.22
C LYS A 12 2.38 -47.07 -7.40
N LEU A 13 2.56 -48.22 -8.04
CA LEU A 13 2.98 -49.45 -7.36
C LEU A 13 4.44 -49.38 -6.90
N THR A 14 5.33 -48.72 -7.65
CA THR A 14 6.75 -48.58 -7.29
C THR A 14 6.96 -47.74 -6.02
N THR A 15 6.12 -46.73 -5.75
CA THR A 15 6.17 -45.95 -4.50
C THR A 15 5.64 -46.74 -3.30
N LEU A 16 4.78 -47.73 -3.54
CA LEU A 16 4.16 -48.57 -2.51
C LEU A 16 4.91 -49.90 -2.32
N TYR A 17 6.03 -50.13 -3.00
CA TYR A 17 6.70 -51.43 -3.07
C TYR A 17 7.17 -51.97 -1.71
N TYR A 18 7.58 -51.07 -0.82
CA TYR A 18 8.08 -51.43 0.51
C TYR A 18 6.99 -51.50 1.58
N GLU A 19 5.73 -51.26 1.22
CA GLU A 19 4.60 -51.43 2.14
C GLU A 19 4.34 -52.92 2.43
N PRO A 20 4.00 -53.29 3.68
CA PRO A 20 3.76 -54.68 4.06
C PRO A 20 2.61 -55.34 3.26
N ASP A 21 1.66 -54.54 2.80
CA ASP A 21 0.48 -54.98 2.04
C ASP A 21 0.65 -54.91 0.51
N PHE A 22 1.87 -54.76 0.00
CA PHE A 22 2.13 -54.57 -1.44
C PHE A 22 1.43 -55.59 -2.35
N ASN A 23 1.42 -56.89 -1.98
CA ASN A 23 0.78 -57.91 -2.81
C ASN A 23 -0.74 -57.72 -2.93
N ARG A 24 -1.39 -57.24 -1.86
CA ARG A 24 -2.83 -56.93 -1.87
C ARG A 24 -3.11 -55.67 -2.72
N LEU A 25 -2.26 -54.65 -2.59
CA LEU A 25 -2.36 -53.42 -3.38
C LEU A 25 -2.13 -53.69 -4.88
N LEU A 26 -1.18 -54.56 -5.22
CA LEU A 26 -0.95 -55.02 -6.58
C LEU A 26 -2.17 -55.72 -7.16
N GLU A 27 -2.83 -56.59 -6.39
CA GLU A 27 -4.05 -57.27 -6.84
C GLU A 27 -5.21 -56.31 -7.07
N GLN A 28 -5.38 -55.31 -6.19
CA GLN A 28 -6.40 -54.27 -6.34
C GLN A 28 -6.15 -53.34 -7.52
N LEU A 29 -4.91 -52.87 -7.71
CA LEU A 29 -4.55 -51.93 -8.77
C LEU A 29 -4.40 -52.60 -10.14
N THR A 30 -4.48 -53.93 -10.21
CA THR A 30 -4.48 -54.72 -11.45
C THR A 30 -5.70 -55.65 -11.53
N GLU A 31 -6.81 -55.22 -10.95
CA GLU A 31 -8.09 -55.93 -11.02
C GLU A 31 -8.57 -56.02 -12.48
N GLY A 32 -9.06 -57.19 -12.91
CA GLY A 32 -9.44 -57.44 -14.31
C GLY A 32 -8.32 -57.91 -15.23
N GLU A 33 -7.04 -57.77 -14.83
CA GLU A 33 -5.90 -58.19 -15.66
C GLU A 33 -5.61 -59.69 -15.62
N THR A 34 -5.00 -60.19 -16.71
CA THR A 34 -4.55 -61.59 -16.78
C THR A 34 -3.40 -61.87 -15.82
N LYS A 35 -3.24 -63.13 -15.37
CA LYS A 35 -2.11 -63.54 -14.52
C LYS A 35 -0.75 -63.21 -15.16
N SER A 36 -0.65 -63.33 -16.49
CA SER A 36 0.56 -63.00 -17.24
C SER A 36 0.85 -61.50 -17.23
N THR A 37 -0.16 -60.64 -17.45
CA THR A 37 -0.01 -59.17 -17.39
C THR A 37 0.41 -58.71 -16.00
N ARG A 38 -0.28 -59.19 -14.96
CA ARG A 38 0.03 -58.87 -13.56
C ARG A 38 1.45 -59.30 -13.18
N PHE A 39 1.91 -60.44 -13.68
CA PHE A 39 3.29 -60.89 -13.48
C PHE A 39 4.30 -59.94 -14.13
N LEU A 40 4.06 -59.47 -15.35
CA LEU A 40 4.93 -58.51 -16.03
C LEU A 40 4.97 -57.16 -15.31
N ILE A 41 3.82 -56.64 -14.86
CA ILE A 41 3.75 -55.42 -14.04
C ILE A 41 4.54 -55.59 -12.75
N LYS A 42 4.35 -56.72 -12.05
CA LYS A 42 5.10 -57.02 -10.81
C LYS A 42 6.60 -57.09 -11.03
N MET A 43 7.03 -57.69 -12.14
CA MET A 43 8.45 -57.79 -12.52
C MET A 43 9.05 -56.41 -12.81
N GLU A 44 8.31 -55.53 -13.48
CA GLU A 44 8.79 -54.18 -13.79
C GLU A 44 8.84 -53.28 -12.55
N VAL A 45 7.82 -53.33 -11.70
CA VAL A 45 7.83 -52.65 -10.39
C VAL A 45 9.02 -53.14 -9.57
N LYS A 46 9.23 -54.46 -9.49
CA LYS A 46 10.38 -55.03 -8.78
C LYS A 46 11.71 -54.54 -9.36
N ARG A 47 11.85 -54.46 -10.68
CA ARG A 47 13.06 -53.95 -11.36
C ARG A 47 13.34 -52.50 -10.96
N LEU A 48 12.32 -51.64 -11.00
CA LEU A 48 12.43 -50.22 -10.68
C LEU A 48 12.71 -49.98 -9.19
N SER A 49 12.16 -50.80 -8.29
CA SER A 49 12.38 -50.69 -6.84
C SER A 49 13.67 -51.34 -6.35
N VAL A 50 14.55 -51.86 -7.21
CA VAL A 50 15.86 -52.39 -6.77
C VAL A 50 16.78 -51.22 -6.33
N PRO A 51 17.37 -51.26 -5.12
CA PRO A 51 18.37 -50.28 -4.71
C PRO A 51 19.55 -50.22 -5.68
N THR A 52 20.03 -49.02 -5.98
CA THR A 52 21.10 -48.81 -6.96
C THR A 52 22.25 -47.99 -6.37
N ARG A 53 23.46 -48.18 -6.93
CA ARG A 53 24.64 -47.36 -6.61
C ARG A 53 25.13 -46.55 -7.82
N ARG A 54 24.28 -46.41 -8.83
CA ARG A 54 24.63 -45.68 -10.06
C ARG A 54 24.77 -44.19 -9.76
N ILE A 55 25.87 -43.61 -10.21
CA ILE A 55 26.15 -42.20 -10.03
C ILE A 55 25.46 -41.41 -11.15
N LEU A 56 24.84 -40.30 -10.79
CA LEU A 56 24.34 -39.29 -11.73
C LEU A 56 25.45 -38.25 -11.86
N ASP A 57 26.18 -38.26 -12.97
CA ASP A 57 27.25 -37.30 -13.26
C ASP A 57 26.99 -36.63 -14.61
N PHE A 58 26.53 -35.39 -14.54
CA PHE A 58 26.12 -34.59 -15.69
C PHE A 58 27.10 -33.47 -16.02
N ARG A 59 28.31 -33.50 -15.44
CA ARG A 59 29.36 -32.53 -15.74
C ARG A 59 29.76 -32.61 -17.21
N GLN A 60 29.78 -31.46 -17.89
CA GLN A 60 30.39 -31.30 -19.22
C GLN A 60 31.21 -30.01 -19.26
N ARG A 61 32.13 -29.91 -20.24
CA ARG A 61 33.15 -28.85 -20.38
C ARG A 61 32.63 -27.39 -20.40
N VAL A 62 31.31 -27.14 -20.39
CA VAL A 62 30.72 -25.80 -20.60
C VAL A 62 29.57 -25.43 -19.63
N ASN A 63 29.05 -26.34 -18.78
CA ASN A 63 27.95 -26.01 -17.85
C ASN A 63 28.48 -25.64 -16.45
N SER A 64 28.25 -24.40 -16.00
CA SER A 64 28.67 -23.87 -14.69
C SER A 64 27.79 -24.31 -13.51
N ASP A 65 26.61 -24.89 -13.76
CA ASP A 65 25.54 -24.98 -12.75
C ASP A 65 25.41 -26.37 -12.12
N VAL A 66 26.36 -27.27 -12.40
CA VAL A 66 26.40 -28.63 -11.84
C VAL A 66 27.22 -28.64 -10.55
N ILE A 67 26.60 -29.02 -9.44
CA ILE A 67 27.22 -29.07 -8.12
C ILE A 67 27.32 -30.53 -7.61
N GLY A 68 28.17 -30.76 -6.60
CA GLY A 68 28.23 -32.04 -5.90
C GLY A 68 27.10 -32.15 -4.88
N TYR A 69 26.38 -33.27 -4.88
CA TYR A 69 25.32 -33.59 -3.93
C TYR A 69 25.46 -35.04 -3.46
N GLU A 70 25.54 -35.24 -2.15
CA GLU A 70 25.73 -36.56 -1.55
C GLU A 70 24.38 -37.17 -1.12
N CYS A 71 24.08 -38.38 -1.59
CA CYS A 71 22.89 -39.14 -1.25
C CYS A 71 23.27 -40.60 -0.94
N ASP A 72 22.91 -41.12 0.24
CA ASP A 72 23.24 -42.49 0.69
C ASP A 72 24.73 -42.86 0.53
N GLY A 73 25.64 -41.90 0.75
CA GLY A 73 27.09 -42.06 0.59
C GLY A 73 27.57 -42.11 -0.88
N ILE A 74 26.72 -41.73 -1.83
CA ILE A 74 27.02 -41.61 -3.25
C ILE A 74 27.07 -40.13 -3.61
N LEU A 75 28.21 -39.67 -4.14
CA LEU A 75 28.36 -38.31 -4.62
C LEU A 75 27.85 -38.19 -6.06
N HIS A 76 26.72 -37.52 -6.24
CA HIS A 76 26.15 -37.14 -7.52
C HIS A 76 26.69 -35.77 -7.95
N HIS A 77 26.84 -35.57 -9.26
CA HIS A 77 27.17 -34.29 -9.86
C HIS A 77 26.05 -33.87 -10.81
N ILE A 78 25.10 -33.13 -10.27
CA ILE A 78 23.84 -32.75 -10.92
C ILE A 78 23.51 -31.28 -10.60
N THR A 79 22.54 -30.70 -11.30
CA THR A 79 22.09 -29.32 -11.11
C THR A 79 21.15 -29.17 -9.90
N PRO A 80 20.98 -27.97 -9.31
CA PRO A 80 20.03 -27.75 -8.21
C PRO A 80 18.59 -28.21 -8.49
N THR A 81 18.14 -28.11 -9.74
CA THR A 81 16.82 -28.57 -10.17
C THR A 81 16.70 -30.10 -10.11
N GLU A 82 17.75 -30.80 -10.53
CA GLU A 82 17.81 -32.26 -10.48
C GLU A 82 17.97 -32.77 -9.04
N ILE A 83 18.62 -32.01 -8.15
CA ILE A 83 18.67 -32.30 -6.71
C ILE A 83 17.26 -32.27 -6.11
N LYS A 84 16.49 -31.21 -6.36
CA LYS A 84 15.09 -31.13 -5.88
C LYS A 84 14.23 -32.28 -6.39
N LEU A 85 14.39 -32.65 -7.66
CA LEU A 85 13.70 -33.81 -8.23
C LEU A 85 14.13 -35.11 -7.52
N LEU A 86 15.43 -35.30 -7.33
CA LEU A 86 15.99 -36.47 -6.63
C LEU A 86 15.46 -36.57 -5.20
N GLU A 87 15.46 -35.48 -4.43
CA GLU A 87 14.92 -35.42 -3.06
C GLU A 87 13.42 -35.75 -3.00
N THR A 88 12.65 -35.21 -3.95
CA THR A 88 11.21 -35.50 -4.07
C THR A 88 10.98 -36.99 -4.32
N LEU A 89 11.73 -37.59 -5.24
CA LEU A 89 11.62 -39.01 -5.58
C LEU A 89 12.09 -39.89 -4.41
N LEU A 90 13.15 -39.52 -3.70
CA LEU A 90 13.59 -40.22 -2.50
C LEU A 90 12.48 -40.22 -1.43
N GLY A 91 11.83 -39.08 -1.19
CA GLY A 91 10.68 -39.00 -0.27
C GLY A 91 9.54 -39.94 -0.65
N GLN A 92 9.24 -40.07 -1.95
CA GLN A 92 8.20 -40.97 -2.46
C GLN A 92 8.56 -42.46 -2.36
N HIS A 93 9.84 -42.80 -2.30
CA HIS A 93 10.35 -44.17 -2.18
C HIS A 93 10.90 -44.47 -0.78
N GLN A 94 10.37 -43.81 0.26
CA GLN A 94 10.73 -44.02 1.66
C GLN A 94 12.24 -43.85 1.96
N GLY A 95 12.90 -42.96 1.22
CA GLY A 95 14.32 -42.67 1.34
C GLY A 95 15.24 -43.63 0.59
N HIS A 96 14.71 -44.63 -0.13
CA HIS A 96 15.55 -45.59 -0.86
C HIS A 96 15.97 -45.08 -2.24
N TYR A 97 17.28 -44.98 -2.49
CA TYR A 97 17.79 -44.73 -3.84
C TYR A 97 17.69 -45.98 -4.73
N THR A 98 16.75 -45.97 -5.67
CA THR A 98 16.42 -47.13 -6.53
C THR A 98 16.71 -46.89 -8.01
N LEU A 99 16.73 -47.99 -8.79
CA LEU A 99 16.94 -47.93 -10.25
C LEU A 99 15.90 -47.05 -10.94
N GLY A 100 14.65 -47.04 -10.48
CA GLY A 100 13.60 -46.18 -11.02
C GLY A 100 13.86 -44.70 -10.80
N ILE A 101 14.37 -44.31 -9.62
CA ILE A 101 14.78 -42.93 -9.34
C ILE A 101 15.92 -42.51 -10.28
N TYR A 102 16.93 -43.36 -10.42
CA TYR A 102 18.04 -43.12 -11.35
C TYR A 102 17.56 -42.92 -12.80
N GLU A 103 16.71 -43.82 -13.30
CA GLU A 103 16.18 -43.75 -14.67
C GLU A 103 15.32 -42.49 -14.89
N GLN A 104 14.55 -42.08 -13.89
CA GLN A 104 13.67 -40.91 -13.98
C GLN A 104 14.45 -39.59 -13.97
N VAL A 105 15.47 -39.47 -13.12
CA VAL A 105 16.35 -38.28 -13.12
C VAL A 105 17.18 -38.22 -14.41
N LEU A 106 17.64 -39.38 -14.91
CA LEU A 106 18.36 -39.45 -16.18
C LEU A 106 17.47 -39.07 -17.38
N ALA A 107 16.22 -39.53 -17.40
CA ALA A 107 15.25 -39.18 -18.44
C ALA A 107 14.92 -37.68 -18.42
N TYR A 108 14.73 -37.10 -17.23
CA TYR A 108 14.55 -35.66 -17.05
C TYR A 108 15.73 -34.87 -17.61
N HIS A 109 16.97 -35.27 -17.28
CA HIS A 109 18.17 -34.62 -17.81
C HIS A 109 18.22 -34.66 -19.36
N GLN A 110 17.84 -35.79 -19.96
CA GLN A 110 17.82 -35.96 -21.41
C GLN A 110 16.71 -35.12 -22.08
N SER A 111 15.53 -35.00 -21.46
CA SER A 111 14.45 -34.15 -21.96
C SER A 111 14.81 -32.66 -21.87
N GLU A 112 15.46 -32.22 -20.80
CA GLU A 112 15.92 -30.83 -20.67
C GLU A 112 16.98 -30.48 -21.73
N ARG A 113 17.86 -31.43 -22.07
CA ARG A 113 18.86 -31.25 -23.13
C ARG A 113 18.28 -31.13 -24.53
N SER A 114 17.16 -31.79 -24.80
CA SER A 114 16.55 -31.82 -26.13
C SER A 114 15.65 -30.61 -26.43
N LYS A 115 15.41 -29.72 -25.45
CA LYS A 115 14.66 -28.47 -25.63
C LYS A 115 15.47 -27.40 -26.41
N PRO A 116 14.84 -26.63 -27.34
CA PRO A 116 15.46 -25.51 -28.03
C PRO A 116 15.94 -24.42 -27.07
N ALA A 117 17.00 -23.70 -27.42
CA ALA A 117 17.62 -22.68 -26.54
C ALA A 117 16.66 -21.57 -26.06
N ALA A 118 15.58 -21.28 -26.80
CA ALA A 118 14.55 -20.32 -26.40
C ALA A 118 13.64 -20.80 -25.25
N GLU A 119 13.59 -22.11 -24.98
CA GLU A 119 12.83 -22.71 -23.88
C GLU A 119 13.72 -23.10 -22.68
N ARG A 120 15.06 -23.04 -22.83
CA ARG A 120 16.02 -23.40 -21.77
C ARG A 120 16.11 -22.37 -20.64
N ASP A 121 15.67 -21.14 -20.88
CA ASP A 121 15.66 -20.06 -19.87
C ASP A 121 14.38 -20.01 -19.04
N VAL A 122 13.42 -20.90 -19.27
CA VAL A 122 12.31 -21.10 -18.33
C VAL A 122 12.74 -22.22 -17.38
N ALA A 123 13.55 -21.84 -16.39
CA ALA A 123 13.50 -22.51 -15.09
C ALA A 123 12.02 -22.71 -14.72
N VAL A 124 11.68 -23.65 -13.84
CA VAL A 124 10.37 -23.61 -13.17
C VAL A 124 10.32 -22.28 -12.40
N MET A 125 9.96 -21.20 -13.09
CA MET A 125 9.75 -19.88 -12.54
C MET A 125 8.55 -20.10 -11.66
N ASP A 126 8.78 -19.95 -10.35
CA ASP A 126 7.69 -19.62 -9.45
C ASP A 126 6.84 -18.55 -10.15
N PRO A 127 5.56 -18.85 -10.49
CA PRO A 127 4.69 -17.90 -11.16
C PRO A 127 4.61 -16.57 -10.41
N ALA A 128 4.88 -16.57 -9.10
CA ALA A 128 4.93 -15.39 -8.27
C ALA A 128 6.18 -14.51 -8.51
N ALA A 129 7.28 -15.04 -9.05
CA ALA A 129 8.56 -14.32 -9.14
C ALA A 129 8.46 -13.01 -9.93
N GLN A 130 7.66 -12.98 -11.00
CA GLN A 130 7.43 -11.80 -11.84
C GLN A 130 6.59 -10.70 -11.16
N PHE A 131 5.94 -10.99 -10.03
CA PHE A 131 5.10 -10.06 -9.27
C PHE A 131 5.80 -9.51 -8.03
N THR A 132 7.11 -9.74 -7.92
CA THR A 132 7.97 -9.13 -6.91
C THR A 132 7.93 -7.60 -7.05
N VAL A 133 7.80 -6.89 -5.94
CA VAL A 133 7.75 -5.41 -5.93
C VAL A 133 8.72 -4.80 -4.93
N GLU A 134 9.26 -3.65 -5.28
CA GLU A 134 10.21 -2.94 -4.43
C GLU A 134 9.49 -2.03 -3.42
N PRO A 135 9.84 -2.08 -2.13
CA PRO A 135 9.19 -1.26 -1.12
C PRO A 135 9.65 0.20 -1.16
N VAL A 136 8.71 1.11 -1.02
CA VAL A 136 8.93 2.52 -0.68
C VAL A 136 8.65 2.69 0.81
N GLN A 137 9.70 2.81 1.60
CA GLN A 137 9.57 2.98 3.04
C GLN A 137 9.16 4.42 3.39
N TYR A 138 7.87 4.63 3.66
CA TYR A 138 7.33 5.95 4.00
C TYR A 138 8.00 6.53 5.26
N ALA A 139 8.18 7.85 5.23
CA ALA A 139 8.75 8.63 6.32
C ALA A 139 10.15 8.19 6.80
N SER A 140 10.88 7.41 6.00
CA SER A 140 12.27 7.03 6.26
C SER A 140 13.27 8.07 5.77
N TYR A 141 13.00 9.35 6.05
CA TYR A 141 13.88 10.43 5.60
C TYR A 141 15.23 10.34 6.33
N PHE A 142 16.28 10.20 5.55
CA PHE A 142 17.64 10.23 6.05
C PHE A 142 18.10 11.66 6.24
N ILE A 143 18.18 12.07 7.50
CA ILE A 143 18.74 13.36 7.90
C ILE A 143 20.21 13.11 8.20
N ARG A 144 21.10 13.65 7.38
CA ARG A 144 22.53 13.68 7.70
C ARG A 144 22.99 15.11 7.82
N ASN A 145 23.71 15.37 8.90
CA ASN A 145 24.34 16.66 9.18
C ASN A 145 25.73 16.79 8.50
N GLU A 146 26.22 15.75 7.80
CA GLU A 146 27.60 15.68 7.32
C GLU A 146 27.80 14.79 6.07
N GLU A 147 28.77 15.18 5.23
CA GLU A 147 29.18 14.43 4.02
C GLU A 147 29.94 13.14 4.39
N ARG A 148 29.72 12.05 3.64
CA ARG A 148 30.49 10.80 3.73
C ARG A 148 31.24 10.51 2.44
N MET A 149 32.54 10.29 2.56
CA MET A 149 33.41 9.94 1.45
C MET A 149 33.80 8.47 1.56
N HIS A 150 33.73 7.72 0.45
CA HIS A 150 34.37 6.41 0.39
C HIS A 150 35.88 6.59 0.47
N TYR A 151 36.48 6.10 1.55
CA TYR A 151 37.90 6.25 1.81
C TYR A 151 38.41 5.00 2.49
N SER A 152 39.32 4.30 1.83
CA SER A 152 39.93 3.08 2.33
C SER A 152 41.25 3.40 3.02
N SER A 153 41.26 3.31 4.35
CA SER A 153 42.44 3.53 5.18
C SER A 153 42.54 2.43 6.22
N GLY A 154 43.77 1.96 6.47
CA GLY A 154 44.05 1.06 7.59
C GLY A 154 43.74 1.74 8.93
N ILE A 155 43.10 0.99 9.82
CA ILE A 155 42.79 1.38 11.19
C ILE A 155 42.98 0.19 12.13
N LYS A 156 43.12 0.49 13.42
CA LYS A 156 43.11 -0.53 14.49
C LYS A 156 41.88 -0.33 15.36
N LEU A 157 41.11 -1.39 15.53
CA LEU A 157 39.95 -1.44 16.41
C LEU A 157 40.32 -2.10 17.73
N ARG A 158 39.89 -1.48 18.83
CA ARG A 158 40.06 -2.03 20.18
C ARG A 158 38.72 -2.39 20.80
N PHE A 159 38.57 -3.65 21.18
CA PHE A 159 37.41 -4.25 21.86
C PHE A 159 37.83 -4.72 23.25
N GLY A 160 37.62 -3.91 24.29
CA GLY A 160 38.23 -4.17 25.60
C GLY A 160 39.75 -4.24 25.46
N ASP A 161 40.34 -5.39 25.73
CA ASP A 161 41.80 -5.64 25.61
C ASP A 161 42.24 -6.20 24.24
N ARG A 162 41.30 -6.52 23.35
CA ARG A 162 41.62 -7.07 22.01
C ARG A 162 41.87 -5.96 21.02
N LEU A 163 42.91 -6.10 20.19
CA LEU A 163 43.24 -5.20 19.10
C LEU A 163 43.13 -5.94 17.77
N VAL A 164 42.43 -5.37 16.79
CA VAL A 164 42.20 -5.99 15.48
C VAL A 164 42.49 -4.98 14.36
N ASP A 165 43.14 -5.43 13.31
CA ASP A 165 43.36 -4.64 12.10
C ASP A 165 42.08 -4.62 11.24
N ALA A 166 41.77 -3.44 10.71
CA ALA A 166 40.60 -3.26 9.88
C ALA A 166 40.82 -2.15 8.85
N MET A 167 39.88 -1.98 7.92
CA MET A 167 39.93 -0.89 6.94
C MET A 167 38.65 -0.08 6.95
N THR A 168 38.74 1.24 6.84
CA THR A 168 37.56 2.07 6.60
C THR A 168 36.99 1.77 5.20
N SER A 169 35.67 1.79 5.07
CA SER A 169 34.94 1.73 3.80
C SER A 169 34.34 3.09 3.46
N ASP A 170 33.90 3.84 4.48
CA ASP A 170 33.52 5.23 4.39
C ASP A 170 33.88 5.99 5.67
N ILE A 171 34.06 7.30 5.55
CA ILE A 171 34.45 8.19 6.64
C ILE A 171 33.60 9.48 6.64
N SER A 172 33.16 9.90 7.82
CA SER A 172 32.65 11.25 8.10
C SER A 172 33.09 11.73 9.49
N THR A 173 32.72 12.95 9.83
CA THR A 173 33.05 13.55 11.13
C THR A 173 32.42 12.81 12.31
N SER A 174 31.20 12.28 12.21
CA SER A 174 30.49 11.61 13.31
C SER A 174 30.48 10.08 13.23
N GLY A 175 31.03 9.46 12.19
CA GLY A 175 30.97 8.01 12.05
C GLY A 175 31.81 7.45 10.92
N ILE A 176 32.03 6.14 10.98
CA ILE A 176 32.78 5.39 9.97
C ILE A 176 32.12 4.04 9.71
N LYS A 177 32.21 3.54 8.47
CA LYS A 177 31.95 2.13 8.16
C LYS A 177 33.28 1.41 8.04
N VAL A 178 33.44 0.26 8.69
CA VAL A 178 34.71 -0.46 8.77
C VAL A 178 34.55 -1.89 8.28
N LYS A 179 35.40 -2.29 7.36
CA LYS A 179 35.55 -3.66 6.88
C LYS A 179 36.51 -4.43 7.79
N ILE A 180 36.07 -5.60 8.26
CA ILE A 180 36.83 -6.48 9.15
C ILE A 180 36.68 -7.95 8.72
N GLU A 181 37.63 -8.81 9.10
CA GLU A 181 37.50 -10.25 8.86
C GLU A 181 36.39 -10.87 9.73
N LYS A 182 35.82 -11.99 9.27
CA LYS A 182 34.82 -12.73 10.04
C LYS A 182 35.46 -13.33 11.30
N ASP A 183 34.70 -13.38 12.39
CA ASP A 183 35.03 -13.98 13.71
C ASP A 183 35.42 -13.00 14.83
N HIS A 184 34.52 -12.05 15.15
CA HIS A 184 34.75 -11.12 16.26
C HIS A 184 33.65 -11.05 17.33
N ASN A 185 32.49 -11.71 17.12
CA ASN A 185 31.37 -11.81 18.08
C ASN A 185 31.09 -10.48 18.84
N ILE A 186 30.87 -9.40 18.08
CA ILE A 186 30.70 -8.05 18.63
C ILE A 186 29.22 -7.71 18.69
N ALA A 187 28.71 -7.45 19.90
CA ALA A 187 27.31 -7.06 20.08
C ALA A 187 27.06 -5.61 19.66
N ALA A 188 25.92 -5.37 18.99
CA ALA A 188 25.47 -4.01 18.75
C ALA A 188 25.35 -3.23 20.06
N GLY A 189 25.80 -1.98 20.05
CA GLY A 189 25.90 -1.13 21.23
C GLY A 189 27.24 -1.15 21.96
N SER A 190 28.15 -2.08 21.63
CA SER A 190 29.50 -2.13 22.22
C SER A 190 30.31 -0.85 21.96
N LEU A 191 31.11 -0.46 22.96
CA LEU A 191 32.08 0.62 22.83
C LEU A 191 33.37 0.09 22.19
N ILE A 192 33.84 0.78 21.15
CA ILE A 192 34.98 0.41 20.34
C ILE A 192 35.92 1.60 20.29
N SER A 193 37.21 1.40 20.56
CA SER A 193 38.19 2.46 20.33
C SER A 193 38.82 2.30 18.95
N VAL A 194 38.89 3.38 18.17
CA VAL A 194 39.42 3.40 16.80
C VAL A 194 40.72 4.19 16.74
N ASN A 195 41.78 3.58 16.22
CA ASN A 195 43.06 4.21 15.95
C ASN A 195 43.25 4.38 14.43
N PHE A 196 43.41 5.63 13.99
CA PHE A 196 43.63 5.99 12.58
C PHE A 196 45.13 6.03 12.22
N PHE A 197 45.87 4.95 12.48
CA PHE A 197 47.34 4.94 12.33
C PHE A 197 47.80 5.27 10.90
N SER A 198 47.11 4.76 9.88
CA SER A 198 47.48 5.02 8.48
C SER A 198 47.30 6.50 8.13
N LEU A 199 46.17 7.12 8.48
CA LEU A 199 45.96 8.56 8.28
C LEU A 199 46.96 9.41 9.05
N ARG A 200 47.32 9.01 10.27
CA ARG A 200 48.34 9.70 11.07
C ARG A 200 49.71 9.69 10.40
N GLN A 201 50.09 8.56 9.81
CA GLN A 201 51.34 8.43 9.06
C GLN A 201 51.28 9.20 7.73
N GLU A 202 50.21 9.05 6.96
CA GLU A 202 50.03 9.67 5.63
C GLU A 202 50.06 11.21 5.70
N TYR A 203 49.38 11.80 6.69
CA TYR A 203 49.24 13.25 6.82
C TYR A 203 50.20 13.88 7.84
N ALA A 204 51.14 13.10 8.41
CA ALA A 204 52.04 13.52 9.49
C ALA A 204 51.32 14.29 10.61
N ASN A 205 50.08 13.90 10.93
CA ASN A 205 49.20 14.69 11.79
C ASN A 205 49.33 14.26 13.25
N HIS A 206 50.15 14.98 14.01
CA HIS A 206 50.37 14.72 15.44
C HIS A 206 49.12 14.95 16.32
N LEU A 207 48.07 15.59 15.79
CA LEU A 207 46.79 15.83 16.50
C LEU A 207 45.87 14.58 16.48
N LEU A 208 46.17 13.58 15.64
CA LEU A 208 45.48 12.29 15.72
C LEU A 208 46.02 11.52 16.93
N ARG A 209 45.24 11.53 18.01
CA ARG A 209 45.46 10.73 19.23
C ARG A 209 45.51 9.24 18.90
N ASP A 210 46.02 8.44 19.84
CA ASP A 210 46.12 7.00 19.64
C ASP A 210 44.75 6.34 19.49
N PHE A 211 43.71 6.71 20.25
CA PHE A 211 42.38 6.11 20.08
C PHE A 211 41.26 7.11 20.28
N PHE A 212 40.21 6.95 19.47
CA PHE A 212 38.95 7.70 19.56
C PHE A 212 37.80 6.75 19.90
N ALA A 213 36.89 7.18 20.76
CA ALA A 213 35.77 6.34 21.18
C ALA A 213 34.60 6.34 20.16
N TYR A 214 34.14 5.14 19.81
CA TYR A 214 32.99 4.87 18.94
C TYR A 214 32.04 3.87 19.62
N LYS A 215 30.80 3.83 19.15
CA LYS A 215 29.77 2.86 19.50
C LYS A 215 29.37 2.08 18.25
N LEU A 216 29.32 0.75 18.37
CA LEU A 216 28.79 -0.10 17.29
C LEU A 216 27.28 0.10 17.17
N MET A 217 26.82 0.50 15.99
CA MET A 217 25.39 0.68 15.69
C MET A 217 24.78 -0.55 15.04
N GLY A 218 25.58 -1.34 14.32
CA GLY A 218 25.15 -2.56 13.66
C GLY A 218 26.28 -3.19 12.82
N VAL A 219 26.07 -4.42 12.40
CA VAL A 219 26.97 -5.20 11.53
C VAL A 219 26.21 -5.54 10.25
N ASP A 220 26.82 -5.29 9.10
CA ASP A 220 26.33 -5.81 7.82
C ASP A 220 27.21 -7.04 7.47
N GLU A 221 26.62 -8.23 7.57
CA GLU A 221 27.31 -9.51 7.30
C GLU A 221 27.36 -9.76 5.79
N GLU A 222 28.56 -9.98 5.24
CA GLU A 222 28.76 -10.42 3.84
C GLU A 222 29.57 -11.72 3.81
N ASP A 223 29.70 -12.40 2.66
CA ASP A 223 30.30 -13.74 2.60
C ASP A 223 31.73 -13.85 3.18
N LYS A 224 32.60 -12.86 2.91
CA LYS A 224 34.02 -12.91 3.26
C LYS A 224 34.45 -11.97 4.38
N PHE A 225 33.70 -10.91 4.60
CA PHE A 225 34.04 -9.83 5.53
C PHE A 225 32.77 -9.31 6.17
N ASP A 226 32.90 -8.77 7.38
CA ASP A 226 31.82 -8.05 8.03
C ASP A 226 32.07 -6.55 7.91
N TYR A 227 30.99 -5.78 7.81
CA TYR A 227 31.06 -4.32 7.84
C TYR A 227 30.44 -3.76 9.11
N LEU A 228 31.27 -3.20 9.99
CA LEU A 228 30.86 -2.54 11.22
C LEU A 228 30.41 -1.10 10.94
N ARG A 229 29.21 -0.73 11.38
CA ARG A 229 28.71 0.65 11.37
C ARG A 229 29.01 1.31 12.71
N LEU A 230 30.00 2.21 12.74
CA LEU A 230 30.47 2.85 13.97
C LEU A 230 30.02 4.31 14.06
N MET A 231 29.44 4.70 15.18
CA MET A 231 29.10 6.09 15.52
C MET A 231 30.11 6.63 16.52
N ARG A 232 30.70 7.79 16.25
CA ARG A 232 31.63 8.42 17.18
C ARG A 232 30.89 8.91 18.42
N ILE A 233 31.42 8.59 19.59
CA ILE A 233 30.93 9.11 20.88
C ILE A 233 31.94 10.06 21.54
N ASP A 234 33.15 10.12 21.00
CA ASP A 234 34.19 11.06 21.38
C ASP A 234 33.90 12.45 20.78
N ASP A 235 33.85 13.47 21.63
CA ASP A 235 33.73 14.87 21.20
C ASP A 235 35.12 15.48 21.03
N ASN A 236 35.74 15.19 19.89
CA ASN A 236 37.06 15.70 19.55
C ASN A 236 37.01 16.64 18.33
N ASN A 237 37.15 17.94 18.62
CA ASN A 237 37.08 18.98 17.59
C ASN A 237 38.26 18.94 16.60
N GLU A 238 39.44 18.48 17.01
CA GLU A 238 40.62 18.37 16.12
C GLU A 238 40.41 17.30 15.06
N LEU A 239 39.88 16.13 15.46
CA LEU A 239 39.49 15.08 14.53
C LEU A 239 38.39 15.56 13.58
N ASN A 240 37.41 16.34 14.06
CA ASN A 240 36.38 16.95 13.21
C ASN A 240 36.98 17.83 12.12
N VAL A 241 37.86 18.75 12.51
CA VAL A 241 38.52 19.66 11.58
C VAL A 241 39.37 18.88 10.57
N PHE A 242 40.10 17.86 11.04
CA PHE A 242 40.90 17.02 10.16
C PHE A 242 40.05 16.25 9.15
N ILE A 243 39.04 15.50 9.59
CA ILE A 243 38.19 14.71 8.70
C ILE A 243 37.40 15.62 7.73
N SER A 244 36.94 16.79 8.18
CA SER A 244 36.28 17.77 7.30
C SER A 244 37.22 18.25 6.19
N LYS A 245 38.47 18.58 6.54
CA LYS A 245 39.49 18.97 5.54
C LYS A 245 39.86 17.82 4.61
N LEU A 246 40.00 16.61 5.15
CA LEU A 246 40.28 15.39 4.39
C LEU A 246 39.21 15.18 3.33
N ILE A 247 37.93 15.25 3.70
CA ILE A 247 36.79 15.11 2.79
C ILE A 247 36.81 16.26 1.76
N ALA A 248 36.92 17.52 2.20
CA ALA A 248 36.93 18.66 1.28
C ALA A 248 38.03 18.59 0.22
N GLN A 249 39.23 18.10 0.57
CA GLN A 249 40.37 17.97 -0.34
C GLN A 249 40.26 16.77 -1.29
N ASN A 250 39.55 15.72 -0.88
CA ASN A 250 39.54 14.44 -1.58
C ASN A 250 38.19 14.09 -2.24
N LYS A 251 37.11 14.83 -1.95
CA LYS A 251 35.75 14.55 -2.47
C LYS A 251 35.61 14.64 -3.99
N SER A 252 36.55 15.28 -4.69
CA SER A 252 36.61 15.28 -6.16
C SER A 252 37.31 14.06 -6.73
N LYS A 253 38.19 13.41 -5.93
CA LYS A 253 38.98 12.23 -6.34
C LYS A 253 38.33 10.90 -5.94
N TYR A 254 37.59 10.89 -4.84
CA TYR A 254 36.94 9.70 -4.30
C TYR A 254 35.42 9.79 -4.41
N LYS A 255 34.76 8.64 -4.58
CA LYS A 255 33.31 8.56 -4.72
C LYS A 255 32.62 9.03 -3.42
N VAL A 256 31.80 10.07 -3.53
CA VAL A 256 30.92 10.51 -2.43
C VAL A 256 29.71 9.58 -2.35
N ASN A 257 29.31 9.21 -1.14
CA ASN A 257 28.15 8.34 -0.95
C ASN A 257 26.85 9.17 -1.06
N VAL A 258 26.10 8.93 -2.13
CA VAL A 258 24.82 9.59 -2.44
C VAL A 258 23.59 8.74 -2.13
N ARG A 259 23.76 7.51 -1.62
CA ARG A 259 22.67 6.52 -1.46
C ARG A 259 21.50 7.05 -0.64
N TYR A 260 21.77 7.80 0.42
CA TYR A 260 20.71 8.35 1.26
C TYR A 260 19.94 9.48 0.59
N GLN A 261 20.60 10.28 -0.24
CA GLN A 261 19.94 11.29 -1.05
C GLN A 261 19.12 10.63 -2.15
N GLU A 262 19.59 9.51 -2.74
CA GLU A 262 18.80 8.68 -3.65
C GLU A 262 17.53 8.14 -2.94
N GLU A 263 17.69 7.53 -1.76
CA GLU A 263 16.56 7.02 -0.96
C GLU A 263 15.59 8.15 -0.57
N ASN A 264 16.08 9.33 -0.21
CA ASN A 264 15.21 10.49 0.06
C ASN A 264 14.45 10.96 -1.19
N VAL A 265 15.09 10.97 -2.37
CA VAL A 265 14.41 11.31 -3.65
C VAL A 265 13.31 10.30 -3.94
N VAL A 266 13.58 9.00 -3.77
CA VAL A 266 12.59 7.92 -3.93
C VAL A 266 11.42 8.14 -2.96
N VAL A 267 11.67 8.20 -1.65
CA VAL A 267 10.63 8.31 -0.63
C VAL A 267 9.78 9.58 -0.84
N LYS A 268 10.42 10.75 -0.96
CA LYS A 268 9.71 12.01 -1.21
C LYS A 268 8.96 11.99 -2.55
N GLY A 269 9.59 11.44 -3.59
CA GLY A 269 9.08 11.33 -4.95
C GLY A 269 7.82 10.47 -5.06
N TYR A 270 7.74 9.37 -4.32
CA TYR A 270 6.55 8.52 -4.31
C TYR A 270 5.45 9.07 -3.39
N GLU A 271 5.81 9.61 -2.22
CA GLU A 271 4.86 10.25 -1.30
C GLU A 271 4.07 11.38 -1.98
N GLN A 272 4.73 12.18 -2.83
CA GLN A 272 4.08 13.29 -3.54
C GLN A 272 3.07 12.82 -4.61
N PHE A 273 3.16 11.59 -5.11
CA PHE A 273 2.14 11.02 -6.01
C PHE A 273 0.93 10.53 -5.24
N PHE A 274 1.14 9.88 -4.10
CA PHE A 274 0.07 9.27 -3.32
C PHE A 274 -0.73 10.28 -2.51
N LEU A 275 -0.08 11.17 -1.75
CA LEU A 275 -0.77 12.04 -0.79
C LEU A 275 -1.83 12.99 -1.41
N PRO A 276 -1.64 13.55 -2.62
CA PRO A 276 -2.70 14.32 -3.29
C PRO A 276 -3.86 13.44 -3.78
N ARG A 277 -3.66 12.12 -3.87
CA ARG A 277 -4.59 11.15 -4.45
C ARG A 277 -5.20 10.17 -3.46
N MET A 278 -4.70 10.11 -2.23
CA MET A 278 -5.24 9.23 -1.21
C MET A 278 -6.73 9.48 -1.00
N SER A 279 -7.50 8.41 -0.86
CA SER A 279 -8.96 8.47 -0.76
C SER A 279 -9.46 8.75 0.65
N GLY A 280 -8.67 8.39 1.67
CA GLY A 280 -8.99 8.62 3.07
C GLY A 280 -8.67 10.03 3.56
N LEU A 281 -9.35 10.47 4.61
CA LEU A 281 -9.15 11.74 5.31
C LEU A 281 -8.25 11.54 6.54
N PRO A 282 -7.00 12.03 6.54
CA PRO A 282 -6.18 12.05 7.75
C PRO A 282 -6.80 12.85 8.88
N LEU A 283 -6.75 12.27 10.09
CA LEU A 283 -7.30 12.80 11.33
C LEU A 283 -6.20 12.93 12.38
N TYR A 284 -6.21 14.02 13.15
CA TYR A 284 -5.25 14.24 14.24
C TYR A 284 -6.00 14.54 15.53
N VAL A 285 -5.79 13.72 16.56
CA VAL A 285 -6.49 13.84 17.84
C VAL A 285 -5.49 14.31 18.88
N ALA A 286 -5.81 15.43 19.55
CA ALA A 286 -5.00 15.99 20.62
C ALA A 286 -5.55 15.65 22.01
N ASN A 287 -4.66 15.73 23.00
CA ASN A 287 -4.89 15.51 24.44
C ASN A 287 -5.17 14.04 24.82
N ASP A 288 -4.70 13.66 26.02
CA ASP A 288 -4.90 12.32 26.57
C ASP A 288 -6.23 12.19 27.34
N ASP A 289 -6.52 13.12 28.25
CA ASP A 289 -7.68 13.02 29.16
C ASP A 289 -9.01 13.36 28.49
N LYS A 290 -8.99 14.31 27.55
CA LYS A 290 -10.16 14.74 26.78
C LYS A 290 -9.76 14.78 25.30
N PRO A 291 -9.76 13.63 24.63
CA PRO A 291 -9.39 13.56 23.22
C PRO A 291 -10.27 14.45 22.37
N VAL A 292 -9.64 15.26 21.53
CA VAL A 292 -10.30 16.22 20.65
C VAL A 292 -9.73 16.10 19.25
N LEU A 293 -10.60 15.98 18.25
CA LEU A 293 -10.19 16.11 16.85
C LEU A 293 -9.69 17.54 16.63
N SER A 294 -8.38 17.71 16.46
CA SER A 294 -7.72 19.01 16.45
C SER A 294 -7.41 19.47 15.03
N HIS A 295 -7.00 18.55 14.15
CA HIS A 295 -6.66 18.86 12.77
C HIS A 295 -7.20 17.81 11.80
N LEU A 296 -7.39 18.22 10.56
CA LEU A 296 -7.79 17.43 9.42
C LEU A 296 -6.91 17.80 8.23
N LEU A 297 -6.54 16.84 7.39
CA LEU A 297 -5.73 17.11 6.20
C LEU A 297 -6.46 16.65 4.94
N VAL A 298 -6.89 17.60 4.11
CA VAL A 298 -7.67 17.32 2.90
C VAL A 298 -6.83 17.38 1.62
N ASN A 299 -7.27 16.62 0.62
CA ASN A 299 -6.89 16.74 -0.78
C ASN A 299 -8.17 16.72 -1.64
N GLU A 300 -8.03 16.66 -2.96
CA GLU A 300 -9.19 16.63 -3.84
C GLU A 300 -10.00 15.33 -3.73
N ASN A 301 -9.33 14.18 -3.55
CA ASN A 301 -9.92 12.85 -3.54
C ASN A 301 -10.68 12.53 -2.25
N ASN A 302 -10.22 13.02 -1.09
CA ASN A 302 -10.82 12.76 0.22
C ASN A 302 -11.76 13.87 0.71
N ARG A 303 -11.84 15.01 -0.01
CA ARG A 303 -12.67 16.16 0.40
C ARG A 303 -14.13 15.78 0.65
N GLY A 304 -14.69 14.89 -0.16
CA GLY A 304 -16.07 14.40 0.00
C GLY A 304 -16.31 13.69 1.34
N VAL A 305 -15.28 13.06 1.92
CA VAL A 305 -15.36 12.45 3.25
C VAL A 305 -15.61 13.52 4.31
N TYR A 306 -14.92 14.66 4.24
CA TYR A 306 -15.14 15.79 5.15
C TYR A 306 -16.51 16.42 4.91
N ASP A 307 -16.85 16.70 3.65
CA ASP A 307 -18.07 17.42 3.27
C ASP A 307 -19.34 16.68 3.68
N TYR A 308 -19.32 15.35 3.73
CA TYR A 308 -20.42 14.53 4.28
C TYR A 308 -20.82 14.98 5.69
N TRP A 309 -19.84 15.33 6.54
CA TRP A 309 -20.08 15.72 7.93
C TRP A 309 -20.45 17.20 8.10
N VAL A 310 -20.46 17.99 7.03
CA VAL A 310 -20.76 19.43 7.09
C VAL A 310 -22.28 19.63 7.16
N ASN A 311 -22.73 20.31 8.21
CA ASN A 311 -24.15 20.62 8.41
C ASN A 311 -24.60 21.88 7.65
N GLU A 312 -25.88 22.24 7.81
CA GLU A 312 -26.50 23.42 7.21
C GLU A 312 -25.86 24.76 7.59
N GLU A 313 -25.12 24.82 8.70
CA GLU A 313 -24.40 26.02 9.16
C GLU A 313 -22.95 26.10 8.62
N SER A 314 -22.56 25.15 7.76
CA SER A 314 -21.19 24.94 7.29
C SER A 314 -20.22 24.55 8.42
N LYS A 315 -20.71 23.83 9.44
CA LYS A 315 -19.89 23.30 10.54
C LYS A 315 -19.83 21.79 10.44
N SER A 316 -18.62 21.25 10.56
CA SER A 316 -18.41 19.81 10.62
C SER A 316 -19.00 19.23 11.92
N GLN A 317 -19.72 18.11 11.78
CA GLN A 317 -20.21 17.29 12.89
C GLN A 317 -19.29 16.11 13.18
N LEU A 318 -18.24 15.90 12.38
CA LEU A 318 -17.27 14.82 12.58
C LEU A 318 -16.67 14.89 13.98
N GLU A 319 -16.29 16.09 14.43
CA GLU A 319 -15.70 16.36 15.75
C GLU A 319 -16.60 15.89 16.91
N ALA A 320 -17.92 15.86 16.72
CA ALA A 320 -18.86 15.37 17.73
C ALA A 320 -18.68 13.87 18.00
N CYS A 321 -18.21 13.08 17.02
CA CYS A 321 -17.92 11.65 17.19
C CYS A 321 -16.91 11.41 18.33
N TRP A 322 -15.94 12.32 18.52
CA TRP A 322 -14.93 12.20 19.58
C TRP A 322 -15.50 12.38 20.98
N GLN A 323 -16.70 12.93 21.12
CA GLN A 323 -17.37 13.09 22.41
C GLN A 323 -18.39 11.98 22.71
N THR A 324 -18.53 11.02 21.80
CA THR A 324 -19.48 9.92 21.98
C THR A 324 -18.94 8.87 22.96
N PRO A 325 -19.83 8.16 23.70
CA PRO A 325 -19.40 7.08 24.59
C PRO A 325 -18.63 5.97 23.88
N TRP A 326 -19.01 5.65 22.64
CA TRP A 326 -18.37 4.59 21.87
C TRP A 326 -16.95 4.96 21.45
N MET A 327 -16.71 6.20 20.99
CA MET A 327 -15.36 6.63 20.64
C MET A 327 -14.45 6.71 21.86
N GLN A 328 -14.98 7.24 22.97
CA GLN A 328 -14.23 7.31 24.23
C GLN A 328 -13.83 5.91 24.73
N ALA A 329 -14.72 4.91 24.59
CA ALA A 329 -14.39 3.53 24.93
C ALA A 329 -13.29 2.93 24.03
N LEU A 330 -13.28 3.25 22.72
CA LEU A 330 -12.22 2.80 21.82
C LEU A 330 -10.86 3.40 22.19
N LEU A 331 -10.82 4.71 22.48
CA LEU A 331 -9.59 5.43 22.83
C LEU A 331 -8.98 4.98 24.17
N GLN A 332 -9.78 4.47 25.10
CA GLN A 332 -9.29 3.92 26.38
C GLN A 332 -8.33 2.74 26.21
N ALA A 333 -8.41 2.00 25.10
CA ALA A 333 -7.56 0.84 24.88
C ALA A 333 -6.06 1.20 24.67
N LYS A 334 -5.75 2.48 24.37
CA LYS A 334 -4.38 3.01 24.15
C LYS A 334 -3.53 2.16 23.19
N GLN A 335 -4.17 1.48 22.27
CA GLN A 335 -3.57 0.66 21.22
C GLN A 335 -4.12 1.08 19.87
N ARG A 336 -3.55 0.54 18.78
CA ARG A 336 -4.10 0.74 17.44
C ARG A 336 -5.58 0.37 17.40
N ILE A 337 -6.40 1.26 16.84
CA ILE A 337 -7.84 1.07 16.68
C ILE A 337 -8.11 0.92 15.18
N GLU A 338 -8.89 -0.10 14.84
CA GLU A 338 -9.46 -0.26 13.51
C GLU A 338 -10.93 -0.66 13.69
N THR A 339 -11.86 0.14 13.17
CA THR A 339 -13.31 -0.12 13.28
C THR A 339 -14.06 0.42 12.08
N THR A 340 -15.28 -0.06 11.89
CA THR A 340 -16.22 0.48 10.90
C THR A 340 -17.24 1.37 11.58
N ILE A 341 -17.45 2.57 11.05
CA ILE A 341 -18.45 3.55 11.50
C ILE A 341 -19.58 3.58 10.47
N TYR A 342 -20.80 3.38 10.94
CA TYR A 342 -22.01 3.54 10.15
C TYR A 342 -22.63 4.89 10.46
N SER A 343 -23.00 5.65 9.43
CA SER A 343 -23.59 6.98 9.62
C SER A 343 -24.68 7.31 8.61
N PHE A 344 -25.68 8.05 9.06
CA PHE A 344 -26.67 8.72 8.23
C PHE A 344 -27.13 10.00 8.93
N TYR A 345 -27.90 10.85 8.26
CA TYR A 345 -28.54 12.02 8.85
C TYR A 345 -29.98 12.19 8.34
N TYR A 346 -30.84 12.87 9.12
CA TYR A 346 -32.14 13.33 8.66
C TYR A 346 -32.17 14.85 8.53
N SER A 347 -32.98 15.35 7.61
CA SER A 347 -33.31 16.76 7.50
C SER A 347 -34.69 17.00 8.12
N GLN A 348 -34.77 17.90 9.09
CA GLN A 348 -36.05 18.35 9.66
C GLN A 348 -36.00 19.88 9.82
N ASN A 349 -36.98 20.58 9.25
CA ASN A 349 -37.07 22.04 9.27
C ASN A 349 -35.77 22.74 8.81
N GLY A 350 -35.11 22.18 7.79
CA GLY A 350 -33.87 22.72 7.23
C GLY A 350 -32.61 22.47 8.08
N ARG A 351 -32.69 21.68 9.15
CA ARG A 351 -31.54 21.28 9.98
C ARG A 351 -31.18 19.81 9.78
N LEU A 352 -29.88 19.52 9.77
CA LEU A 352 -29.35 18.16 9.64
C LEU A 352 -29.05 17.56 11.01
N PHE A 353 -29.47 16.32 11.20
CA PHE A 353 -29.29 15.59 12.45
C PHE A 353 -28.59 14.26 12.18
N PHE A 354 -27.31 14.20 12.54
CA PHE A 354 -26.43 13.07 12.27
C PHE A 354 -26.59 11.96 13.30
N TYR A 355 -26.49 10.72 12.83
CA TYR A 355 -26.42 9.49 13.61
C TYR A 355 -25.13 8.79 13.22
N ALA A 356 -24.37 8.33 14.21
CA ALA A 356 -23.16 7.56 13.95
C ALA A 356 -22.86 6.60 15.10
N ALA A 357 -22.46 5.38 14.74
CA ALA A 357 -22.04 4.37 15.68
C ALA A 357 -21.01 3.43 15.04
N ASP A 358 -20.09 2.93 15.86
CA ASP A 358 -19.13 1.93 15.41
C ASP A 358 -19.70 0.50 15.49
N ALA A 359 -19.17 -0.40 14.66
CA ALA A 359 -19.61 -1.79 14.53
C ALA A 359 -19.57 -2.56 15.87
N PHE A 360 -18.57 -2.31 16.72
CA PHE A 360 -18.41 -3.00 18.00
C PHE A 360 -19.50 -2.57 18.98
N SER A 361 -19.79 -1.27 19.09
CA SER A 361 -20.84 -0.77 19.98
C SER A 361 -22.25 -1.19 19.52
N LEU A 362 -22.51 -1.22 18.21
CA LEU A 362 -23.76 -1.77 17.64
C LEU A 362 -23.92 -3.27 17.92
N ALA A 363 -22.85 -4.05 17.83
CA ALA A 363 -22.89 -5.48 18.16
C ALA A 363 -23.09 -5.71 19.67
N LYS A 364 -22.37 -4.97 20.52
CA LYS A 364 -22.43 -5.09 21.98
C LYS A 364 -23.81 -4.73 22.55
N SER A 365 -24.47 -3.74 21.98
CA SER A 365 -25.81 -3.29 22.39
C SER A 365 -26.96 -4.10 21.80
N GLY A 366 -26.69 -4.95 20.80
CA GLY A 366 -27.74 -5.62 20.02
C GLY A 366 -28.46 -4.71 19.01
N SER A 367 -28.09 -3.43 18.93
CA SER A 367 -28.73 -2.43 18.05
C SER A 367 -28.31 -2.52 16.59
N LYS A 368 -27.41 -3.44 16.22
CA LYS A 368 -26.92 -3.61 14.84
C LYS A 368 -28.05 -3.66 13.81
N ALA A 369 -28.98 -4.62 13.95
CA ALA A 369 -30.05 -4.81 12.97
C ALA A 369 -30.93 -3.56 12.87
N LEU A 370 -31.29 -2.99 14.03
CA LEU A 370 -32.08 -1.77 14.13
C LEU A 370 -31.40 -0.60 13.41
N PHE A 371 -30.16 -0.29 13.76
CA PHE A 371 -29.42 0.85 13.18
C PHE A 371 -29.29 0.70 11.66
N LEU A 372 -28.84 -0.46 11.18
CA LEU A 372 -28.62 -0.71 9.76
C LEU A 372 -29.93 -0.69 8.96
N SER A 373 -31.03 -1.20 9.53
CA SER A 373 -32.35 -1.19 8.87
C SER A 373 -32.88 0.21 8.59
N PHE A 374 -32.61 1.16 9.48
CA PHE A 374 -32.99 2.57 9.30
C PHE A 374 -31.99 3.30 8.41
N ALA A 375 -30.70 3.02 8.58
CA ALA A 375 -29.65 3.67 7.82
C ALA A 375 -29.75 3.33 6.33
N CYS A 376 -29.92 2.07 5.95
CA CYS A 376 -29.93 1.63 4.54
C CYS A 376 -31.08 2.19 3.69
N GLN A 377 -32.12 2.76 4.32
CA GLN A 377 -33.22 3.43 3.64
C GLN A 377 -32.90 4.89 3.28
N ARG A 378 -31.73 5.39 3.67
CA ARG A 378 -31.33 6.78 3.50
C ARG A 378 -30.31 6.90 2.36
N PRO A 379 -30.50 7.83 1.40
CA PRO A 379 -29.56 8.03 0.28
C PRO A 379 -28.17 8.49 0.75
N ASN A 380 -28.14 9.18 1.89
CA ASN A 380 -26.95 9.66 2.57
C ASN A 380 -26.39 8.67 3.59
N PHE A 381 -26.78 7.39 3.55
CA PHE A 381 -26.11 6.37 4.34
C PHE A 381 -24.67 6.22 3.87
N ARG A 382 -23.74 6.26 4.81
CA ARG A 382 -22.31 6.07 4.56
C ARG A 382 -21.71 5.10 5.56
N VAL A 383 -20.71 4.37 5.08
CA VAL A 383 -19.92 3.42 5.85
C VAL A 383 -18.46 3.85 5.76
N PHE A 384 -17.85 4.07 6.91
CA PHE A 384 -16.47 4.53 6.99
C PHE A 384 -15.61 3.50 7.70
N LYS A 385 -14.41 3.27 7.18
CA LYS A 385 -13.33 2.62 7.92
C LYS A 385 -12.55 3.67 8.69
N LEU A 386 -12.42 3.49 10.00
CA LEU A 386 -11.58 4.32 10.86
C LEU A 386 -10.37 3.50 11.31
N SER A 387 -9.18 4.02 11.03
CA SER A 387 -7.91 3.53 11.58
C SER A 387 -7.23 4.62 12.40
N LEU A 388 -6.90 4.36 13.66
CA LEU A 388 -6.17 5.29 14.53
C LEU A 388 -4.93 4.60 15.11
N ASN A 389 -3.79 5.26 15.02
CA ASN A 389 -2.53 4.84 15.62
C ASN A 389 -2.16 5.81 16.76
N PRO A 390 -1.77 5.31 17.95
CA PRO A 390 -1.10 6.12 18.95
C PRO A 390 0.16 6.73 18.33
N SER A 391 0.39 8.03 18.55
CA SER A 391 1.51 8.75 17.97
C SER A 391 2.15 9.68 19.00
N VAL A 392 3.48 9.78 18.95
CA VAL A 392 4.26 10.73 19.74
C VAL A 392 4.86 11.75 18.78
N PHE A 393 4.84 13.02 19.16
CA PHE A 393 5.46 14.07 18.36
C PHE A 393 6.98 13.99 18.45
N ASP A 394 7.65 13.80 17.32
CA ASP A 394 9.11 13.83 17.18
C ASP A 394 9.51 15.07 16.38
N GLU A 395 10.07 16.07 17.06
CA GLU A 395 10.49 17.33 16.43
C GLU A 395 11.45 17.11 15.26
N LYS A 396 12.44 16.22 15.43
CA LYS A 396 13.47 16.00 14.42
C LYS A 396 12.91 15.36 13.16
N LYS A 397 11.88 14.52 13.28
CA LYS A 397 11.26 13.85 12.13
C LYS A 397 10.14 14.66 11.51
N HIS A 398 9.34 15.33 12.33
CA HIS A 398 8.13 15.99 11.87
C HIS A 398 8.39 17.40 11.34
N LEU A 399 9.43 18.11 11.80
CA LEU A 399 9.73 19.48 11.36
C LEU A 399 10.64 19.59 10.12
N LEU A 400 11.16 18.47 9.58
CA LEU A 400 12.17 18.43 8.50
C LEU A 400 11.89 19.28 7.27
N ALA A 401 10.64 19.38 6.86
CA ALA A 401 10.22 20.17 5.69
C ALA A 401 9.65 21.55 6.08
N ALA A 402 9.18 21.70 7.32
CA ALA A 402 8.59 22.94 7.80
C ALA A 402 9.65 24.03 7.99
N GLU A 403 10.82 23.67 8.52
CA GLU A 403 11.91 24.62 8.80
C GLU A 403 12.48 25.29 7.54
N SER A 404 12.46 24.59 6.39
CA SER A 404 12.97 25.12 5.12
C SER A 404 11.95 26.00 4.38
N GLN A 405 10.65 25.81 4.63
CA GLN A 405 9.59 26.56 3.93
C GLN A 405 9.13 27.79 4.71
N GLN A 406 8.95 27.68 6.02
CA GLN A 406 8.60 28.80 6.92
C GLN A 406 8.71 28.34 8.39
N PRO A 407 9.53 29.00 9.24
CA PRO A 407 9.64 28.65 10.64
C PRO A 407 8.29 28.74 11.36
N LEU A 408 7.91 27.68 12.07
CA LEU A 408 6.71 27.68 12.90
C LEU A 408 6.96 28.43 14.21
N GLY A 409 5.98 29.24 14.64
CA GLY A 409 6.04 29.89 15.95
C GLY A 409 5.88 28.88 17.09
N THR A 410 6.51 29.15 18.25
CA THR A 410 6.54 28.25 19.43
C THR A 410 5.16 27.73 19.83
N ARG A 411 4.14 28.61 19.89
CA ARG A 411 2.76 28.22 20.24
C ARG A 411 2.14 27.20 19.28
N THR A 412 2.51 27.27 17.99
CA THR A 412 2.02 26.32 16.98
C THR A 412 2.68 24.97 17.16
N ILE A 413 3.99 24.96 17.45
CA ILE A 413 4.73 23.73 17.76
C ILE A 413 4.15 23.09 19.03
N GLU A 414 3.94 23.86 20.10
CA GLU A 414 3.29 23.39 21.34
C GLU A 414 1.92 22.75 21.05
N ALA A 415 1.07 23.39 20.23
CA ALA A 415 -0.22 22.84 19.85
C ALA A 415 -0.10 21.49 19.10
N LEU A 416 0.87 21.36 18.20
CA LEU A 416 1.13 20.12 17.45
C LEU A 416 1.72 19.02 18.33
N GLN A 417 2.53 19.38 19.33
CA GLN A 417 3.07 18.44 20.32
C GLN A 417 1.98 17.78 21.18
N HIS A 418 0.77 18.36 21.25
CA HIS A 418 -0.36 17.76 21.97
C HIS A 418 -1.11 16.67 21.17
N ILE A 419 -0.76 16.44 19.90
CA ILE A 419 -1.32 15.34 19.11
C ILE A 419 -0.87 14.00 19.72
N ARG A 420 -1.84 13.10 19.97
CA ARG A 420 -1.65 11.77 20.58
C ARG A 420 -2.09 10.64 19.68
N TRP A 421 -2.96 10.93 18.71
CA TRP A 421 -3.40 9.96 17.72
C TRP A 421 -3.34 10.55 16.33
N VAL A 422 -2.87 9.74 15.39
CA VAL A 422 -2.91 10.02 13.96
C VAL A 422 -3.67 8.89 13.31
N GLY A 423 -4.60 9.21 12.43
CA GLY A 423 -5.43 8.20 11.80
C GLY A 423 -5.97 8.60 10.44
N LEU A 424 -6.84 7.74 9.93
CA LEU A 424 -7.41 7.81 8.61
C LEU A 424 -8.88 7.41 8.67
N LEU A 425 -9.75 8.24 8.09
CA LEU A 425 -11.15 7.93 7.87
C LEU A 425 -11.38 7.71 6.37
N GLN A 426 -11.74 6.50 5.97
CA GLN A 426 -11.95 6.13 4.57
C GLN A 426 -13.43 5.86 4.33
N ASP A 427 -14.00 6.46 3.28
CA ASP A 427 -15.34 6.08 2.82
C ASP A 427 -15.25 4.76 2.06
N ILE A 428 -15.87 3.73 2.64
CA ILE A 428 -15.95 2.37 2.08
C ILE A 428 -17.39 2.03 1.69
N THR A 429 -18.23 3.06 1.51
CA THR A 429 -19.61 2.88 1.05
C THR A 429 -19.59 2.24 -0.32
N ASN A 430 -20.31 1.13 -0.46
CA ASN A 430 -20.45 0.44 -1.72
C ASN A 430 -21.93 0.37 -2.13
N GLU A 431 -22.28 1.21 -3.10
CA GLU A 431 -23.65 1.35 -3.59
C GLU A 431 -24.20 0.07 -4.23
N ASN A 432 -23.33 -0.76 -4.83
CA ASN A 432 -23.72 -2.02 -5.49
C ASN A 432 -24.41 -3.01 -4.54
N ILE A 433 -24.11 -2.89 -3.25
CA ILE A 433 -24.43 -3.88 -2.22
C ILE A 433 -25.15 -3.24 -1.03
N LEU A 434 -25.66 -2.02 -1.20
CA LEU A 434 -26.54 -1.37 -0.21
C LEU A 434 -27.76 -2.25 0.14
N ASN A 435 -28.18 -3.11 -0.80
CA ASN A 435 -29.24 -4.08 -0.59
C ASN A 435 -28.90 -5.14 0.47
N ASP A 436 -27.62 -5.43 0.73
CA ASP A 436 -27.20 -6.37 1.78
C ASP A 436 -27.70 -5.92 3.16
N TYR A 437 -27.71 -4.60 3.40
CA TYR A 437 -28.21 -4.04 4.65
C TYR A 437 -29.73 -4.11 4.76
N LYS A 438 -30.48 -4.27 3.66
CA LYS A 438 -31.94 -4.47 3.68
C LYS A 438 -32.34 -5.83 4.27
N ALA A 439 -31.42 -6.79 4.31
CA ALA A 439 -31.64 -8.05 5.03
C ALA A 439 -31.94 -7.84 6.53
N TYR A 440 -31.58 -6.68 7.08
CA TYR A 440 -31.87 -6.31 8.46
C TYR A 440 -33.19 -5.55 8.64
N THR A 441 -33.96 -5.27 7.58
CA THR A 441 -35.23 -4.55 7.70
C THR A 441 -36.23 -5.33 8.56
N GLN A 442 -36.65 -4.74 9.67
CA GLN A 442 -37.62 -5.33 10.61
C GLN A 442 -38.94 -4.54 10.57
N GLN A 443 -40.08 -5.23 10.56
CA GLN A 443 -41.38 -4.59 10.71
C GLN A 443 -41.62 -4.20 12.18
N GLY A 444 -42.08 -2.97 12.43
CA GLY A 444 -42.44 -2.50 13.78
C GLY A 444 -41.28 -1.98 14.66
N SER A 445 -40.11 -1.71 14.07
CA SER A 445 -38.94 -1.20 14.80
C SER A 445 -39.11 0.25 15.30
N ASP A 446 -38.82 0.49 16.58
CA ASP A 446 -38.92 1.81 17.22
C ASP A 446 -37.66 2.66 16.99
N PHE A 447 -37.81 3.73 16.20
CA PHE A 447 -36.75 4.69 15.90
C PHE A 447 -36.20 5.39 17.16
N ASN A 448 -37.00 5.55 18.22
CA ASN A 448 -36.59 6.28 19.42
C ASN A 448 -35.38 5.62 20.12
N GLN A 449 -35.20 4.31 19.96
CA GLN A 449 -34.04 3.59 20.49
C GLN A 449 -32.72 4.04 19.85
N LEU A 450 -32.76 4.64 18.65
CA LEU A 450 -31.58 5.18 17.97
C LEU A 450 -31.15 6.55 18.49
N HIS A 451 -31.94 7.23 19.32
CA HIS A 451 -31.58 8.55 19.86
C HIS A 451 -30.24 8.57 20.60
N GLN A 452 -29.82 7.44 21.18
CA GLN A 452 -28.52 7.29 21.83
C GLN A 452 -27.32 7.42 20.86
N TYR A 453 -27.53 7.23 19.56
CA TYR A 453 -26.50 7.34 18.52
C TYR A 453 -26.55 8.67 17.75
N ARG A 454 -27.48 9.55 18.12
CA ARG A 454 -27.55 10.90 17.57
C ARG A 454 -26.34 11.70 18.04
N LEU A 455 -25.65 12.31 17.10
CA LEU A 455 -24.51 13.17 17.42
C LEU A 455 -25.00 14.48 18.03
N PRO A 456 -24.35 14.95 19.13
CA PRO A 456 -24.58 16.29 19.63
C PRO A 456 -23.99 17.32 18.65
N VAL A 457 -24.35 18.59 18.82
CA VAL A 457 -23.69 19.67 18.08
C VAL A 457 -22.21 19.72 18.46
N ALA A 458 -21.33 19.66 17.46
CA ALA A 458 -19.89 19.84 17.67
C ALA A 458 -19.58 21.16 18.38
N LYS A 459 -18.86 21.09 19.52
CA LYS A 459 -18.50 22.26 20.33
C LYS A 459 -17.24 22.98 19.85
N GLN A 460 -16.44 22.30 19.05
CA GLN A 460 -15.16 22.75 18.54
C GLN A 460 -15.04 22.31 17.08
N SER A 461 -14.25 23.05 16.31
CA SER A 461 -13.94 22.72 14.93
C SER A 461 -12.46 22.40 14.81
N ALA A 462 -12.15 21.31 14.13
CA ALA A 462 -10.79 20.97 13.79
C ALA A 462 -10.24 21.98 12.77
N VAL A 463 -8.94 22.25 12.85
CA VAL A 463 -8.25 23.04 11.84
C VAL A 463 -8.15 22.21 10.56
N LEU A 464 -8.77 22.71 9.49
CA LEU A 464 -8.69 22.11 8.17
C LEU A 464 -7.40 22.59 7.48
N SER A 465 -6.54 21.67 7.07
CA SER A 465 -5.32 21.93 6.30
C SER A 465 -5.39 21.19 4.96
N GLN A 466 -4.68 21.65 3.92
CA GLN A 466 -4.72 21.04 2.59
C GLN A 466 -3.32 20.72 2.07
N PHE A 467 -3.18 19.54 1.46
CA PHE A 467 -1.94 19.18 0.75
C PHE A 467 -1.64 20.18 -0.38
N LYS A 468 -0.42 20.73 -0.38
CA LYS A 468 0.09 21.60 -1.43
C LYS A 468 1.07 20.82 -2.32
N PHE A 469 0.54 20.11 -3.31
CA PHE A 469 1.30 19.65 -4.46
C PHE A 469 0.44 19.97 -5.68
N VAL A 470 1.01 20.72 -6.63
CA VAL A 470 0.40 21.20 -7.88
C VAL A 470 -1.12 21.38 -7.82
N GLN A 471 -1.60 22.60 -7.61
CA GLN A 471 -3.03 22.90 -7.63
C GLN A 471 -3.64 22.44 -8.98
N LEU A 472 -4.35 21.32 -8.96
CA LEU A 472 -4.88 20.66 -10.17
C LEU A 472 -6.09 21.43 -10.71
N ARG A 473 -6.80 22.15 -9.84
CA ARG A 473 -7.93 23.00 -10.21
C ARG A 473 -7.46 24.38 -10.63
N LYS A 474 -7.93 24.80 -11.81
CA LYS A 474 -7.75 26.17 -12.31
C LYS A 474 -8.51 27.22 -11.50
N GLU A 475 -9.52 26.80 -10.71
CA GLU A 475 -10.47 27.69 -10.03
C GLU A 475 -10.89 27.18 -8.63
N ALA A 476 -11.29 28.11 -7.76
CA ALA A 476 -11.81 27.82 -6.43
C ALA A 476 -13.28 27.39 -6.47
N ARG A 477 -13.70 26.53 -5.52
CA ARG A 477 -15.09 26.06 -5.36
C ARG A 477 -15.68 26.52 -4.02
N PHE A 478 -16.95 26.90 -4.05
CA PHE A 478 -17.71 27.43 -2.91
C PHE A 478 -18.75 26.40 -2.46
N SER A 479 -18.80 26.12 -1.16
CA SER A 479 -19.83 25.26 -0.59
C SER A 479 -21.14 26.01 -0.59
N TYR A 480 -22.13 25.49 -1.28
CA TYR A 480 -23.44 26.10 -1.23
C TYR A 480 -24.48 25.07 -1.61
N LYS A 481 -25.36 24.75 -0.66
CA LYS A 481 -26.50 23.88 -0.91
C LYS A 481 -27.69 24.71 -1.38
N THR A 482 -28.06 24.56 -2.64
CA THR A 482 -29.25 25.19 -3.23
C THR A 482 -30.01 24.20 -4.08
N ALA A 483 -31.34 24.35 -4.16
CA ALA A 483 -32.17 23.48 -4.98
C ALA A 483 -31.84 23.67 -6.47
N ILE A 484 -31.73 22.55 -7.19
CA ILE A 484 -31.46 22.50 -8.64
C ILE A 484 -32.44 21.54 -9.32
N ILE A 485 -32.60 21.70 -10.63
CA ILE A 485 -33.25 20.71 -11.50
C ILE A 485 -32.25 20.36 -12.59
N ALA A 486 -31.95 19.07 -12.75
CA ALA A 486 -31.07 18.56 -13.79
C ALA A 486 -31.89 17.78 -14.81
N SER A 487 -31.71 18.08 -16.09
CA SER A 487 -32.42 17.44 -17.19
C SER A 487 -31.47 16.83 -18.22
N ASN A 488 -31.83 15.64 -18.69
CA ASN A 488 -31.29 15.06 -19.93
C ASN A 488 -32.35 15.20 -21.04
N SER A 489 -32.15 14.54 -22.19
CA SER A 489 -33.10 14.60 -23.31
C SER A 489 -34.49 14.03 -23.01
N GLU A 490 -34.67 13.29 -21.91
CA GLU A 490 -35.88 12.51 -21.64
C GLU A 490 -36.55 12.85 -20.31
N ARG A 491 -35.78 13.22 -19.27
CA ARG A 491 -36.25 13.38 -17.88
C ARG A 491 -35.61 14.57 -17.19
N SER A 492 -36.32 15.08 -16.19
CA SER A 492 -35.84 16.11 -15.27
C SER A 492 -35.91 15.60 -13.84
N MET A 493 -34.81 15.70 -13.10
CA MET A 493 -34.68 15.28 -11.71
C MET A 493 -34.41 16.48 -10.81
N LYS A 494 -35.07 16.50 -9.65
CA LYS A 494 -34.80 17.49 -8.61
C LYS A 494 -33.60 17.06 -7.79
N GLY A 495 -32.91 18.04 -7.23
CA GLY A 495 -31.77 17.80 -6.36
C GLY A 495 -31.29 19.07 -5.67
N TRP A 496 -30.07 19.00 -5.16
CA TRP A 496 -29.35 20.13 -4.57
C TRP A 496 -27.91 20.18 -5.07
N SER A 497 -27.34 21.38 -5.14
CA SER A 497 -25.90 21.55 -5.27
C SER A 497 -25.19 21.16 -3.97
N ASN A 498 -24.00 20.60 -4.08
CA ASN A 498 -23.08 20.43 -2.96
C ASN A 498 -21.99 21.53 -2.98
N ASP A 499 -21.47 21.82 -4.17
CA ASP A 499 -20.53 22.91 -4.41
C ASP A 499 -20.71 23.51 -5.82
N PHE A 500 -20.17 24.72 -6.03
CA PHE A 500 -20.05 25.34 -7.34
C PHE A 500 -18.74 26.14 -7.50
N SER A 501 -18.26 26.29 -8.72
CA SER A 501 -17.21 27.21 -9.17
C SER A 501 -17.70 28.00 -10.39
N THR A 502 -16.81 28.74 -11.05
CA THR A 502 -17.16 29.47 -12.27
C THR A 502 -17.43 28.53 -13.44
N GLU A 503 -16.72 27.40 -13.52
CA GLU A 503 -16.84 26.44 -14.62
C GLU A 503 -17.42 25.07 -14.22
N GLY A 504 -17.76 24.82 -12.95
CA GLY A 504 -18.20 23.49 -12.52
C GLY A 504 -19.13 23.46 -11.31
N LEU A 505 -19.84 22.34 -11.15
CA LEU A 505 -20.74 22.09 -10.02
C LEU A 505 -20.61 20.63 -9.57
N GLN A 506 -20.84 20.37 -8.28
CA GLN A 506 -21.25 19.05 -7.81
C GLN A 506 -22.72 19.14 -7.40
N ILE A 507 -23.54 18.20 -7.88
CA ILE A 507 -24.96 18.10 -7.55
C ILE A 507 -25.30 16.72 -7.01
N GLU A 508 -26.35 16.64 -6.20
CA GLU A 508 -26.95 15.41 -5.70
C GLU A 508 -28.46 15.44 -5.99
N LEU A 509 -28.96 14.39 -6.64
CA LEU A 509 -30.32 14.23 -7.14
C LEU A 509 -31.12 13.32 -6.21
N GLU A 510 -32.43 13.58 -6.14
CA GLU A 510 -33.38 12.76 -5.39
C GLU A 510 -33.53 11.36 -6.01
N GLU A 511 -33.45 11.28 -7.34
CA GLU A 511 -33.53 10.05 -8.12
C GLU A 511 -32.40 10.00 -9.17
N PRO A 512 -31.95 8.78 -9.57
CA PRO A 512 -30.95 8.60 -10.61
C PRO A 512 -31.32 9.28 -11.94
N LEU A 513 -30.38 10.01 -12.54
CA LEU A 513 -30.50 10.49 -13.91
C LEU A 513 -29.68 9.59 -14.84
N ASP A 514 -30.27 9.06 -15.91
CA ASP A 514 -29.55 8.16 -16.82
C ASP A 514 -28.55 8.93 -17.70
N VAL A 515 -27.29 8.99 -17.25
CA VAL A 515 -26.18 9.71 -17.88
C VAL A 515 -24.85 8.97 -17.69
N GLN A 516 -23.90 9.23 -18.59
CA GLN A 516 -22.53 8.74 -18.52
C GLN A 516 -21.52 9.89 -18.55
N ILE A 517 -20.28 9.62 -18.15
CA ILE A 517 -19.18 10.59 -18.28
C ILE A 517 -19.05 11.01 -19.76
N GLY A 518 -18.94 12.31 -20.00
CA GLY A 518 -18.93 12.93 -21.31
C GLY A 518 -20.32 13.35 -21.82
N HIS A 519 -21.42 12.85 -21.23
CA HIS A 519 -22.77 13.26 -21.64
C HIS A 519 -23.06 14.70 -21.26
N ARG A 520 -23.86 15.37 -22.10
CA ARG A 520 -24.35 16.72 -21.86
C ARG A 520 -25.70 16.68 -21.15
N ILE A 521 -25.84 17.49 -20.11
CA ILE A 521 -27.08 17.74 -19.37
C ILE A 521 -27.37 19.23 -19.28
N TYR A 522 -28.56 19.57 -18.84
CA TYR A 522 -29.03 20.94 -18.67
C TYR A 522 -29.43 21.17 -17.21
N LEU A 523 -29.04 22.33 -16.67
CA LEU A 523 -29.37 22.71 -15.30
C LEU A 523 -30.33 23.91 -15.24
N GLU A 524 -31.24 23.85 -14.29
CA GLU A 524 -32.02 24.99 -13.82
C GLU A 524 -31.71 25.25 -12.34
N LEU A 525 -31.55 26.54 -11.99
CA LEU A 525 -31.16 27.00 -10.65
C LEU A 525 -32.27 27.91 -10.06
N PRO A 526 -33.44 27.36 -9.66
CA PRO A 526 -34.64 28.12 -9.37
C PRO A 526 -34.50 29.08 -8.18
N MET A 527 -33.71 28.71 -7.18
CA MET A 527 -33.47 29.56 -6.01
C MET A 527 -32.49 30.69 -6.32
N LEU A 528 -31.50 30.43 -7.16
CA LEU A 528 -30.53 31.45 -7.60
C LEU A 528 -31.12 32.39 -8.65
N GLN A 529 -32.09 31.94 -9.45
CA GLN A 529 -32.82 32.78 -10.41
C GLN A 529 -33.48 33.98 -9.74
N LYS A 530 -33.88 33.85 -8.46
CA LYS A 530 -34.48 34.93 -7.68
C LYS A 530 -33.50 36.08 -7.39
N LEU A 531 -32.19 35.83 -7.50
CA LEU A 531 -31.15 36.82 -7.23
C LEU A 531 -30.85 37.72 -8.44
N SER A 532 -31.21 37.31 -9.66
CA SER A 532 -30.97 38.09 -10.87
C SER A 532 -32.07 37.89 -11.89
N LYS A 533 -32.68 38.99 -12.35
CA LYS A 533 -33.63 39.00 -13.48
C LYS A 533 -32.96 39.23 -14.83
N LYS A 534 -31.64 39.46 -14.85
CA LYS A 534 -30.88 39.83 -16.06
C LYS A 534 -30.46 38.63 -16.91
N VAL A 535 -30.40 37.46 -16.31
CA VAL A 535 -29.95 36.20 -16.93
C VAL A 535 -30.94 35.09 -16.60
N ALA A 536 -31.23 34.26 -17.60
CA ALA A 536 -32.02 33.05 -17.43
C ALA A 536 -31.10 31.93 -16.94
N LEU A 537 -31.37 31.41 -15.74
CA LEU A 537 -30.67 30.29 -15.12
C LEU A 537 -31.47 29.00 -15.32
N VAL A 538 -31.88 28.79 -16.57
CA VAL A 538 -32.64 27.63 -17.08
C VAL A 538 -31.87 27.12 -18.30
N ASP A 539 -31.94 25.82 -18.56
CA ASP A 539 -31.28 25.16 -19.68
C ASP A 539 -29.77 25.44 -19.78
N LEU A 540 -29.09 25.55 -18.64
CA LEU A 540 -27.65 25.81 -18.58
C LEU A 540 -26.87 24.53 -18.97
N PRO A 541 -26.07 24.54 -20.05
CA PRO A 541 -25.46 23.31 -20.54
C PRO A 541 -24.19 22.91 -19.78
N TYR A 542 -24.17 21.70 -19.24
CA TYR A 542 -23.01 21.11 -18.55
C TYR A 542 -22.68 19.72 -19.11
N SER A 543 -21.41 19.35 -19.11
CA SER A 543 -20.92 17.99 -19.37
C SER A 543 -20.67 17.26 -18.05
N VAL A 544 -21.07 16.00 -17.99
CA VAL A 544 -20.79 15.11 -16.86
C VAL A 544 -19.32 14.70 -16.91
N VAL A 545 -18.54 15.08 -15.90
CA VAL A 545 -17.12 14.71 -15.76
C VAL A 545 -16.90 13.64 -14.69
N GLY A 546 -17.96 13.26 -13.97
CA GLY A 546 -17.96 12.16 -13.02
C GLY A 546 -19.36 11.91 -12.47
N CYS A 547 -19.64 10.67 -12.10
CA CYS A 547 -20.89 10.29 -11.43
C CYS A 547 -20.61 9.20 -10.39
N ASN A 548 -21.44 9.10 -9.36
CA ASN A 548 -21.51 7.88 -8.54
C ASN A 548 -22.25 6.77 -9.30
N LYS A 549 -22.18 5.53 -8.80
CA LYS A 549 -22.80 4.37 -9.50
C LYS A 549 -24.33 4.47 -9.54
N ALA A 550 -24.93 5.05 -8.51
CA ALA A 550 -26.37 5.30 -8.47
C ALA A 550 -26.82 6.43 -9.41
N ASN A 551 -25.91 7.15 -10.09
CA ASN A 551 -26.22 8.31 -10.92
C ASN A 551 -27.06 9.39 -10.21
N THR A 552 -26.92 9.49 -8.89
CA THR A 552 -27.55 10.51 -8.06
C THR A 552 -26.59 11.65 -7.74
N VAL A 553 -25.29 11.40 -7.64
CA VAL A 553 -24.27 12.42 -7.42
C VAL A 553 -23.51 12.64 -8.73
N LEU A 554 -23.64 13.85 -9.30
CA LEU A 554 -23.00 14.21 -10.57
C LEU A 554 -21.98 15.33 -10.36
N HIS A 555 -20.82 15.16 -11.01
CA HIS A 555 -19.78 16.16 -11.14
C HIS A 555 -19.84 16.76 -12.54
N LEU A 556 -19.97 18.07 -12.61
CA LEU A 556 -20.29 18.79 -13.83
C LEU A 556 -19.23 19.83 -14.16
N GLN A 557 -18.99 19.99 -15.46
CA GLN A 557 -18.19 21.07 -16.04
C GLN A 557 -19.02 21.76 -17.14
N ILE A 558 -18.87 23.07 -17.33
CA ILE A 558 -19.59 23.79 -18.39
C ILE A 558 -19.37 23.13 -19.77
N ALA A 559 -20.42 23.05 -20.58
CA ALA A 559 -20.35 22.52 -21.93
C ALA A 559 -20.37 23.66 -22.95
N GLY A 560 -19.21 23.95 -23.54
CA GLY A 560 -19.02 24.99 -24.56
C GLY A 560 -18.00 26.04 -24.16
N ASP A 561 -18.09 27.21 -24.79
CA ASP A 561 -17.18 28.33 -24.53
C ASP A 561 -17.52 29.06 -23.23
N LYS A 562 -16.50 29.27 -22.39
CA LYS A 562 -16.62 29.87 -21.04
C LYS A 562 -17.12 31.31 -21.09
N ASP A 563 -16.71 32.07 -22.11
CA ASP A 563 -17.00 33.50 -22.21
C ASP A 563 -18.48 33.73 -22.59
N ASN A 564 -19.10 32.74 -23.25
CA ASN A 564 -20.49 32.77 -23.69
C ASN A 564 -21.45 31.96 -22.80
N HIS A 565 -20.93 31.20 -21.82
CA HIS A 565 -21.77 30.39 -20.95
C HIS A 565 -22.47 31.24 -19.88
N ILE A 566 -23.81 31.35 -19.96
CA ILE A 566 -24.63 32.18 -19.05
C ILE A 566 -24.39 31.83 -17.58
N GLY A 567 -24.33 30.53 -17.26
CA GLY A 567 -24.05 30.08 -15.89
C GLY A 567 -22.67 30.52 -15.40
N CYS A 568 -21.67 30.54 -16.28
CA CYS A 568 -20.30 30.94 -15.94
C CYS A 568 -20.25 32.44 -15.61
N GLN A 569 -20.88 33.27 -16.47
CA GLN A 569 -21.00 34.70 -16.23
C GLN A 569 -21.77 35.00 -14.93
N PHE A 570 -22.84 34.26 -14.68
CA PHE A 570 -23.62 34.39 -13.44
C PHE A 570 -22.80 34.03 -12.21
N PHE A 571 -22.13 32.86 -12.18
CA PHE A 571 -21.33 32.46 -11.03
C PHE A 571 -20.12 33.37 -10.83
N ASN A 572 -19.48 33.85 -11.89
CA ASN A 572 -18.44 34.89 -11.81
C ASN A 572 -18.96 36.15 -11.10
N LEU A 573 -20.14 36.63 -11.47
CA LEU A 573 -20.76 37.80 -10.84
C LEU A 573 -21.17 37.50 -9.38
N LEU A 574 -21.78 36.34 -9.14
CA LEU A 574 -22.23 35.91 -7.82
C LEU A 574 -21.04 35.84 -6.85
N ILE A 575 -19.95 35.20 -7.27
CA ILE A 575 -18.70 35.07 -6.51
C ILE A 575 -18.08 36.44 -6.27
N SER A 576 -17.88 37.24 -7.32
CA SER A 576 -17.24 38.56 -7.20
C SER A 576 -18.02 39.54 -6.33
N SER A 577 -19.35 39.50 -6.39
CA SER A 577 -20.25 40.44 -5.70
C SER A 577 -20.61 40.01 -4.28
N ASN A 578 -20.39 38.75 -3.91
CA ASN A 578 -20.72 38.21 -2.59
C ASN A 578 -19.51 37.55 -1.91
N LYS A 579 -18.27 37.95 -2.24
CA LYS A 579 -17.04 37.39 -1.63
C LYS A 579 -17.09 37.33 -0.10
N ASP A 580 -17.71 38.32 0.54
CA ASP A 580 -17.80 38.41 2.01
C ASP A 580 -18.99 37.63 2.61
N LYS A 581 -19.96 37.21 1.79
CA LYS A 581 -21.21 36.53 2.22
C LYS A 581 -21.27 35.06 1.81
N LEU A 582 -20.67 34.72 0.68
CA LEU A 582 -20.44 33.35 0.26
C LEU A 582 -19.31 32.83 1.15
N LYS A 583 -19.64 31.94 2.08
CA LYS A 583 -18.61 31.16 2.76
C LYS A 583 -17.93 30.33 1.69
N SER A 584 -16.71 30.73 1.30
CA SER A 584 -15.78 29.81 0.65
C SER A 584 -15.79 28.52 1.47
N MET A 585 -15.80 27.36 0.80
CA MET A 585 -15.49 26.09 1.48
C MET A 585 -14.39 26.39 2.49
N PRO A 586 -14.52 26.09 3.81
CA PRO A 586 -13.61 26.62 4.83
C PRO A 586 -12.20 26.50 4.28
N GLU A 587 -11.62 27.65 3.91
CA GLU A 587 -10.39 27.61 3.14
C GLU A 587 -9.39 26.96 4.08
N PRO A 588 -8.81 25.82 3.69
CA PRO A 588 -7.88 25.14 4.55
C PRO A 588 -6.83 26.16 4.98
N SER A 589 -6.57 26.26 6.28
CA SER A 589 -5.68 27.27 6.82
C SER A 589 -4.35 27.15 6.10
N GLN A 590 -3.94 28.23 5.41
CA GLN A 590 -2.73 28.22 4.60
C GLN A 590 -1.52 28.50 5.47
N SER A 591 -1.24 27.59 6.40
CA SER A 591 0.06 27.52 7.07
C SER A 591 0.86 26.37 6.45
N PRO A 592 1.74 26.65 5.46
CA PRO A 592 2.54 25.63 4.81
C PRO A 592 3.35 24.80 5.80
N GLY A 593 3.90 25.43 6.84
CA GLY A 593 4.64 24.75 7.89
C GLY A 593 3.79 23.74 8.67
N VAL A 594 2.56 24.10 9.06
CA VAL A 594 1.66 23.18 9.78
C VAL A 594 1.29 21.99 8.89
N THR A 595 0.94 22.27 7.63
CA THR A 595 0.61 21.23 6.64
C THR A 595 1.76 20.25 6.45
N ALA A 596 3.00 20.74 6.35
CA ALA A 596 4.19 19.90 6.24
C ALA A 596 4.38 18.99 7.46
N VAL A 597 4.16 19.52 8.68
CA VAL A 597 4.22 18.72 9.91
C VAL A 597 3.14 17.64 9.94
N LEU A 598 1.89 18.00 9.66
CA LEU A 598 0.76 17.07 9.61
C LEU A 598 1.02 15.96 8.58
N ARG A 599 1.50 16.31 7.38
CA ARG A 599 1.93 15.36 6.34
C ARG A 599 2.95 14.37 6.90
N ASN A 600 4.02 14.87 7.50
CA ASN A 600 5.10 14.02 8.02
C ASN A 600 4.59 13.09 9.12
N MET A 601 3.76 13.60 10.04
CA MET A 601 3.12 12.77 11.07
C MET A 601 2.24 11.68 10.47
N TYR A 602 1.49 11.97 9.40
CA TYR A 602 0.67 10.98 8.71
C TYR A 602 1.51 9.94 7.97
N CYS A 603 2.58 10.33 7.28
CA CYS A 603 3.45 9.39 6.57
C CYS A 603 4.11 8.39 7.54
N HIS A 604 4.48 8.83 8.75
CA HIS A 604 4.94 7.93 9.82
C HIS A 604 3.85 6.96 10.30
N ASN A 605 2.59 7.35 10.14
CA ASN A 605 1.42 6.62 10.62
C ASN A 605 0.53 6.06 9.49
N LEU A 606 1.12 5.80 8.32
CA LEU A 606 0.39 5.38 7.12
C LEU A 606 -0.51 4.18 7.42
N ALA A 607 -1.82 4.36 7.22
CA ALA A 607 -2.85 3.38 7.59
C ALA A 607 -3.42 2.60 6.38
N THR A 608 -2.79 2.73 5.22
CA THR A 608 -3.21 2.11 3.96
C THR A 608 -1.98 1.61 3.18
N VAL A 609 -2.19 0.83 2.12
CA VAL A 609 -1.11 0.27 1.28
C VAL A 609 -1.22 0.88 -0.12
N PRO A 610 -0.40 1.88 -0.46
CA PRO A 610 -0.38 2.42 -1.81
C PRO A 610 0.47 1.57 -2.74
N LEU A 611 -0.01 1.35 -3.96
CA LEU A 611 0.77 0.79 -5.07
C LEU A 611 1.01 1.87 -6.13
N TYR A 612 2.12 1.80 -6.84
CA TYR A 612 2.43 2.72 -7.93
C TYR A 612 2.53 1.98 -9.25
N ILE A 613 2.06 2.65 -10.30
CA ILE A 613 1.98 2.11 -11.64
C ILE A 613 2.85 2.94 -12.56
N HIS A 614 3.85 2.30 -13.14
CA HIS A 614 4.81 2.90 -14.06
C HIS A 614 4.45 2.54 -15.48
N LYS A 615 4.68 3.48 -16.40
CA LYS A 615 4.62 3.20 -17.83
C LYS A 615 6.01 2.86 -18.32
N VAL A 616 6.25 1.58 -18.55
CA VAL A 616 7.47 1.07 -19.15
C VAL A 616 7.17 0.69 -20.58
N ASN A 617 7.80 1.39 -21.53
CA ASN A 617 7.50 1.31 -22.96
C ASN A 617 6.01 1.57 -23.24
N ASN A 618 5.28 0.53 -23.68
CA ASN A 618 3.85 0.60 -23.99
C ASN A 618 2.98 -0.21 -23.01
N SER A 619 3.53 -0.64 -21.88
CA SER A 619 2.82 -1.41 -20.85
C SER A 619 2.84 -0.71 -19.50
N TYR A 620 1.80 -0.91 -18.71
CA TYR A 620 1.79 -0.53 -17.31
C TYR A 620 2.35 -1.67 -16.45
N GLN A 621 3.16 -1.31 -15.46
CA GLN A 621 3.77 -2.22 -14.50
C GLN A 621 3.52 -1.69 -13.09
N VAL A 622 3.14 -2.59 -12.18
CA VAL A 622 2.96 -2.26 -10.76
C VAL A 622 4.16 -2.84 -10.02
N ASP A 623 5.16 -2.00 -9.78
CA ASP A 623 6.51 -2.43 -9.34
C ASP A 623 6.93 -1.83 -8.00
N ARG A 624 6.12 -0.94 -7.42
CA ARG A 624 6.36 -0.29 -6.12
C ARG A 624 5.18 -0.46 -5.16
N ILE A 625 5.50 -0.74 -3.91
CA ILE A 625 4.54 -0.81 -2.79
C ILE A 625 4.98 0.15 -1.67
N GLY A 626 4.09 1.02 -1.20
CA GLY A 626 4.36 1.86 -0.04
C GLY A 626 4.14 1.09 1.26
N ILE A 627 5.15 1.15 2.12
CA ILE A 627 5.12 0.49 3.43
C ILE A 627 5.48 1.50 4.53
N SER A 628 5.03 1.24 5.75
CA SER A 628 5.41 2.02 6.93
C SER A 628 5.79 1.10 8.09
N GLN A 629 6.29 1.65 9.18
CA GLN A 629 6.60 0.88 10.38
C GLN A 629 5.34 0.37 11.11
N ASN A 630 4.17 0.95 10.80
CA ASN A 630 2.92 0.54 11.40
C ASN A 630 2.38 -0.71 10.72
N LYS A 631 1.82 -1.61 11.53
CA LYS A 631 1.10 -2.78 11.03
C LYS A 631 -0.05 -2.32 10.13
N ASN A 632 -0.31 -3.08 9.07
CA ASN A 632 -1.45 -2.93 8.18
C ASN A 632 -2.08 -4.31 7.95
N SER A 633 -3.40 -4.39 7.81
CA SER A 633 -4.10 -5.67 7.68
C SER A 633 -3.83 -6.39 6.35
N LEU A 634 -3.41 -5.66 5.30
CA LEU A 634 -3.11 -6.22 3.98
C LEU A 634 -1.65 -6.61 3.79
N LEU A 635 -0.71 -6.08 4.58
CA LEU A 635 0.71 -6.41 4.40
C LEU A 635 1.00 -7.92 4.47
N PRO A 636 0.41 -8.70 5.42
CA PRO A 636 0.63 -10.14 5.47
C PRO A 636 0.21 -10.88 4.19
N LEU A 637 -0.75 -10.36 3.43
CA LEU A 637 -1.15 -10.94 2.15
C LEU A 637 -0.02 -10.84 1.12
N PHE A 638 0.65 -9.69 1.06
CA PHE A 638 1.73 -9.43 0.11
C PHE A 638 3.08 -10.00 0.55
N GLU A 639 3.26 -10.30 1.84
CA GLU A 639 4.44 -10.98 2.37
C GLU A 639 4.43 -12.49 2.09
N LEU A 640 3.25 -13.08 1.85
CA LEU A 640 3.07 -14.53 1.73
C LEU A 640 3.93 -15.19 0.64
N PHE A 641 4.11 -14.51 -0.49
CA PHE A 641 4.92 -14.97 -1.63
C PHE A 641 6.21 -14.16 -1.77
N GLY A 642 6.59 -13.43 -0.72
CA GLY A 642 7.85 -12.69 -0.66
C GLY A 642 9.04 -13.62 -0.49
N GLN A 643 10.20 -13.16 -0.93
CA GLN A 643 11.50 -13.79 -0.68
C GLN A 643 12.33 -12.92 0.28
N PRO A 644 13.37 -13.43 0.96
CA PRO A 644 14.16 -12.64 1.91
C PRO A 644 14.71 -11.34 1.33
N GLU A 645 15.16 -11.35 0.08
CA GLU A 645 15.70 -10.17 -0.62
C GLU A 645 14.61 -9.26 -1.20
N ALA A 646 13.38 -9.79 -1.35
CA ALA A 646 12.25 -9.09 -1.92
C ALA A 646 10.95 -9.50 -1.19
N PRO A 647 10.70 -8.91 -0.01
CA PRO A 647 9.72 -9.43 0.95
C PRO A 647 8.27 -9.22 0.53
N TYR A 648 7.99 -8.49 -0.56
CA TYR A 648 6.63 -8.18 -1.00
C TYR A 648 6.39 -8.66 -2.43
N ASN A 649 5.21 -9.25 -2.62
CA ASN A 649 4.81 -9.86 -3.88
C ASN A 649 3.32 -9.60 -4.15
N LEU A 650 3.00 -9.12 -5.36
CA LEU A 650 1.63 -8.80 -5.78
C LEU A 650 0.92 -9.97 -6.49
N TYR A 651 1.48 -11.18 -6.49
CA TYR A 651 0.83 -12.38 -6.99
C TYR A 651 -0.59 -12.58 -6.42
N PRO A 652 -0.88 -12.35 -5.12
CA PRO A 652 -2.24 -12.45 -4.60
C PRO A 652 -3.26 -11.52 -5.30
N LEU A 653 -2.79 -10.40 -5.85
CA LEU A 653 -3.62 -9.42 -6.54
C LEU A 653 -3.73 -9.71 -8.04
N PHE A 654 -2.65 -10.17 -8.66
CA PHE A 654 -2.51 -10.28 -10.12
C PHE A 654 -2.30 -11.71 -10.65
N ALA A 655 -2.55 -12.73 -9.83
CA ALA A 655 -2.53 -14.14 -10.27
C ALA A 655 -3.45 -14.36 -11.48
N ASP A 656 -4.63 -13.71 -11.48
CA ASP A 656 -5.46 -13.60 -12.67
C ASP A 656 -5.07 -12.38 -13.51
N SER A 657 -4.58 -12.63 -14.73
CA SER A 657 -4.21 -11.61 -15.71
C SER A 657 -5.35 -10.65 -16.09
N SER A 658 -6.62 -11.06 -15.92
CA SER A 658 -7.79 -10.20 -16.17
C SER A 658 -7.79 -8.96 -15.28
N ILE A 659 -7.29 -9.08 -14.04
CA ILE A 659 -7.23 -7.96 -13.08
C ILE A 659 -6.28 -6.87 -13.59
N LYS A 660 -5.15 -7.26 -14.19
CA LYS A 660 -4.21 -6.32 -14.80
C LYS A 660 -4.84 -5.60 -15.99
N GLN A 661 -5.56 -6.32 -16.85
CA GLN A 661 -6.25 -5.71 -17.99
C GLN A 661 -7.26 -4.65 -17.53
N VAL A 662 -8.02 -4.92 -16.45
CA VAL A 662 -8.95 -3.95 -15.88
C VAL A 662 -8.23 -2.68 -15.39
N PHE A 663 -7.03 -2.80 -14.82
CA PHE A 663 -6.23 -1.63 -14.43
C PHE A 663 -5.76 -0.82 -15.63
N ASP A 664 -5.30 -1.48 -16.68
CA ASP A 664 -4.82 -0.85 -17.92
C ASP A 664 -5.95 -0.07 -18.61
N GLU A 665 -7.13 -0.69 -18.72
CA GLU A 665 -8.34 -0.06 -19.28
C GLU A 665 -8.77 1.15 -18.44
N ALA A 666 -8.85 0.99 -17.11
CA ALA A 666 -9.20 2.08 -16.20
C ALA A 666 -8.22 3.26 -16.34
N LEU A 667 -6.90 3.01 -16.27
CA LEU A 667 -5.88 4.06 -16.42
C LEU A 667 -5.92 4.78 -17.76
N SER A 668 -6.23 4.05 -18.85
CA SER A 668 -6.30 4.64 -20.18
C SER A 668 -7.40 5.70 -20.30
N SER A 669 -8.53 5.48 -19.61
CA SER A 669 -9.72 6.34 -19.63
C SER A 669 -9.72 7.46 -18.58
N LEU A 670 -9.00 7.28 -17.47
CA LEU A 670 -8.95 8.26 -16.39
C LEU A 670 -8.12 9.50 -16.78
N GLU A 671 -8.62 10.69 -16.44
CA GLU A 671 -7.83 11.91 -16.39
C GLU A 671 -7.28 12.16 -14.97
N SER A 672 -6.28 13.03 -14.87
CA SER A 672 -5.72 13.42 -13.56
C SER A 672 -6.70 14.26 -12.74
N THR A 673 -7.76 14.84 -13.27
CA THR A 673 -8.75 15.60 -12.48
C THR A 673 -9.90 14.72 -11.97
N TYR A 674 -9.97 13.47 -12.46
CA TYR A 674 -11.10 12.58 -12.15
C TYR A 674 -10.97 12.00 -10.74
N ARG A 675 -12.12 11.62 -10.18
CA ARG A 675 -12.19 10.83 -8.94
C ARG A 675 -11.53 9.46 -9.15
N PRO A 676 -11.04 8.81 -8.08
CA PRO A 676 -10.52 7.46 -8.19
C PRO A 676 -11.55 6.50 -8.77
N TRP A 677 -11.13 5.66 -9.70
CA TRP A 677 -11.89 4.49 -10.08
C TRP A 677 -11.94 3.51 -8.91
N GLN A 678 -13.13 2.99 -8.61
CA GLN A 678 -13.39 2.17 -7.44
C GLN A 678 -14.01 0.83 -7.80
N GLN A 679 -13.36 -0.27 -7.40
CA GLN A 679 -13.94 -1.61 -7.40
C GLN A 679 -13.51 -2.41 -6.16
N VAL A 680 -14.29 -3.44 -5.82
CA VAL A 680 -13.95 -4.36 -4.72
C VAL A 680 -13.56 -5.70 -5.31
N LEU A 681 -12.38 -6.18 -4.94
CA LEU A 681 -11.83 -7.46 -5.34
C LEU A 681 -11.86 -8.42 -4.15
N TYR A 682 -12.38 -9.63 -4.37
CA TYR A 682 -12.33 -10.72 -3.40
C TYR A 682 -11.14 -11.61 -3.73
N ILE A 683 -10.36 -11.96 -2.71
CA ILE A 683 -9.15 -12.77 -2.83
C ILE A 683 -9.26 -13.92 -1.83
N THR A 684 -9.03 -15.13 -2.32
CA THR A 684 -8.91 -16.34 -1.50
C THR A 684 -7.50 -16.87 -1.65
N VAL A 685 -6.88 -17.22 -0.53
CA VAL A 685 -5.62 -17.95 -0.47
C VAL A 685 -5.88 -19.29 0.21
N ALA A 686 -5.76 -20.37 -0.54
CA ALA A 686 -5.97 -21.73 -0.02
C ALA A 686 -4.90 -22.11 1.01
N ALA A 687 -5.29 -22.76 2.10
CA ALA A 687 -4.35 -23.19 3.14
C ALA A 687 -3.51 -24.43 2.73
N SER A 688 -3.98 -25.21 1.75
CA SER A 688 -3.35 -26.46 1.31
C SER A 688 -2.09 -26.26 0.48
N ASP A 689 -2.16 -25.35 -0.47
CA ASP A 689 -1.22 -25.21 -1.59
C ASP A 689 -0.98 -23.74 -1.96
N SER A 690 -1.47 -22.81 -1.14
CA SER A 690 -1.39 -21.37 -1.39
C SER A 690 -1.99 -20.96 -2.76
N GLU A 691 -2.92 -21.75 -3.30
CA GLU A 691 -3.63 -21.38 -4.52
C GLU A 691 -4.41 -20.08 -4.30
N VAL A 692 -4.21 -19.12 -5.20
CA VAL A 692 -4.87 -17.81 -5.18
C VAL A 692 -6.05 -17.83 -6.14
N ASN A 693 -7.22 -17.44 -5.66
CA ASN A 693 -8.41 -17.22 -6.49
C ASN A 693 -8.93 -15.80 -6.25
N THR A 694 -9.10 -15.05 -7.34
CA THR A 694 -9.57 -13.66 -7.31
C THR A 694 -10.83 -13.47 -8.15
N ARG A 695 -11.73 -12.59 -7.69
CA ARG A 695 -12.93 -12.22 -8.45
C ARG A 695 -13.44 -10.85 -8.03
N PHE A 696 -13.81 -9.99 -8.98
CA PHE A 696 -14.45 -8.72 -8.62
C PHE A 696 -15.87 -8.94 -8.13
N GLU A 697 -16.30 -8.12 -7.19
CA GLU A 697 -17.67 -8.15 -6.66
C GLU A 697 -18.74 -7.96 -7.75
N LYS A 698 -18.43 -7.15 -8.77
CA LYS A 698 -19.36 -6.89 -9.88
C LYS A 698 -19.53 -8.09 -10.84
N ASP A 699 -18.64 -9.09 -10.77
CA ASP A 699 -18.62 -10.22 -11.71
C ASP A 699 -19.41 -11.43 -11.19
N PHE A 700 -20.04 -11.33 -10.02
CA PHE A 700 -20.99 -12.34 -9.53
C PHE A 700 -22.35 -12.19 -10.21
N SER A 701 -22.98 -13.30 -10.58
CA SER A 701 -24.30 -13.28 -11.23
C SER A 701 -25.41 -12.85 -10.27
N ASP A 702 -25.31 -13.27 -9.01
CA ASP A 702 -26.28 -12.97 -7.96
C ASP A 702 -25.65 -13.05 -6.55
N ASP A 703 -26.46 -12.65 -5.54
CA ASP A 703 -26.03 -12.66 -4.13
C ASP A 703 -25.76 -14.08 -3.59
N HIS A 704 -26.43 -15.10 -4.13
CA HIS A 704 -26.25 -16.48 -3.67
C HIS A 704 -24.87 -17.01 -4.05
N GLU A 705 -24.48 -16.86 -5.32
CA GLU A 705 -23.15 -17.21 -5.83
C GLU A 705 -22.06 -16.49 -5.03
N ARG A 706 -22.25 -15.18 -4.80
CA ARG A 706 -21.31 -14.36 -4.03
C ARG A 706 -21.14 -14.86 -2.59
N ARG A 707 -22.24 -15.14 -1.87
CA ARG A 707 -22.19 -15.67 -0.50
C ARG A 707 -21.58 -17.07 -0.43
N GLN A 708 -21.84 -17.90 -1.42
CA GLN A 708 -21.22 -19.22 -1.53
C GLN A 708 -19.70 -19.10 -1.71
N PHE A 709 -19.24 -18.23 -2.62
CA PHE A 709 -17.81 -17.95 -2.80
C PHE A 709 -17.17 -17.56 -1.47
N ILE A 710 -17.70 -16.54 -0.78
CA ILE A 710 -17.14 -16.06 0.50
C ILE A 710 -17.12 -17.19 1.54
N SER A 711 -18.20 -17.95 1.66
CA SER A 711 -18.30 -19.04 2.65
C SER A 711 -17.31 -20.17 2.34
N HIS A 712 -17.14 -20.52 1.06
CA HIS A 712 -16.15 -21.50 0.62
C HIS A 712 -14.72 -21.00 0.85
N SER A 713 -14.44 -19.74 0.55
CA SER A 713 -13.13 -19.12 0.80
C SER A 713 -12.74 -19.15 2.27
N LEU A 714 -13.68 -18.84 3.17
CA LEU A 714 -13.48 -18.92 4.62
C LEU A 714 -13.25 -20.35 5.13
N GLN A 715 -13.67 -21.37 4.36
CA GLN A 715 -13.40 -22.78 4.66
C GLN A 715 -12.07 -23.27 4.06
N LYS A 716 -11.70 -22.78 2.86
CA LYS A 716 -10.52 -23.21 2.12
C LYS A 716 -9.23 -22.57 2.66
N GLY A 717 -9.29 -21.38 3.24
CA GLY A 717 -8.13 -20.69 3.80
C GLY A 717 -8.39 -19.25 4.18
N ALA A 718 -7.49 -18.35 3.80
CA ALA A 718 -7.61 -16.93 4.10
C ALA A 718 -8.45 -16.20 3.04
N PHE A 719 -9.37 -15.35 3.49
CA PHE A 719 -10.21 -14.52 2.63
C PHE A 719 -9.94 -13.04 2.89
N PHE A 720 -9.83 -12.27 1.81
CA PHE A 720 -9.70 -10.82 1.83
C PHE A 720 -10.70 -10.21 0.85
N ALA A 721 -11.31 -9.09 1.25
CA ALA A 721 -12.02 -8.19 0.35
C ALA A 721 -11.31 -6.83 0.36
N ILE A 722 -10.82 -6.42 -0.81
CA ILE A 722 -10.01 -5.22 -0.96
C ILE A 722 -10.73 -4.26 -1.89
N GLN A 723 -11.05 -3.06 -1.38
CA GLN A 723 -11.50 -1.95 -2.21
C GLN A 723 -10.27 -1.27 -2.84
N LEU A 724 -10.23 -1.28 -4.16
CA LEU A 724 -9.20 -0.71 -4.99
C LEU A 724 -9.61 0.70 -5.40
N MET A 725 -8.78 1.69 -5.09
CA MET A 725 -9.01 3.09 -5.46
C MET A 725 -7.89 3.56 -6.40
N LEU A 726 -8.12 3.49 -7.70
CA LEU A 726 -7.11 3.80 -8.74
C LEU A 726 -7.25 5.24 -9.22
N SER A 727 -6.15 6.01 -9.16
CA SER A 727 -6.08 7.39 -9.65
C SER A 727 -4.95 7.57 -10.65
N ARG A 728 -5.16 8.43 -11.66
CA ARG A 728 -4.09 8.86 -12.57
C ARG A 728 -3.23 9.95 -11.93
N THR A 729 -1.92 9.80 -12.00
CA THR A 729 -0.98 10.78 -11.45
C THR A 729 -0.78 11.97 -12.38
N GLY A 730 -0.34 13.09 -11.80
CA GLY A 730 0.17 14.25 -12.55
C GLY A 730 1.66 14.10 -12.84
N ARG A 731 2.31 15.22 -13.18
CA ARG A 731 3.77 15.30 -13.28
C ARG A 731 4.41 15.31 -11.89
N PRO A 732 5.63 14.77 -11.70
CA PRO A 732 6.35 14.93 -10.45
C PRO A 732 6.63 16.41 -10.17
N ASP A 733 6.48 16.81 -8.91
CA ASP A 733 6.98 18.05 -8.35
C ASP A 733 8.49 17.92 -8.14
N MET A 734 9.25 18.37 -9.14
CA MET A 734 10.70 18.34 -9.12
C MET A 734 11.29 19.38 -8.17
N GLU A 735 10.58 20.50 -7.92
CA GLU A 735 11.01 21.53 -6.96
C GLU A 735 11.06 20.97 -5.54
N TYR A 736 10.08 20.13 -5.17
CA TYR A 736 10.02 19.50 -3.85
C TYR A 736 11.22 18.59 -3.53
N ILE A 737 11.80 17.95 -4.54
CA ILE A 737 12.94 17.02 -4.40
C ILE A 737 14.27 17.61 -4.91
N GLU A 738 14.26 18.87 -5.37
CA GLU A 738 15.38 19.49 -6.07
C GLU A 738 16.66 19.45 -5.26
N LYS A 739 16.59 19.75 -3.95
CA LYS A 739 17.76 19.78 -3.06
C LYS A 739 18.48 18.43 -3.05
N GLU A 740 17.74 17.34 -2.84
CA GLU A 740 18.34 16.01 -2.81
C GLU A 740 18.77 15.56 -4.22
N LEU A 741 17.95 15.83 -5.24
CA LEU A 741 18.25 15.44 -6.61
C LEU A 741 19.50 16.14 -7.16
N ASN A 742 19.67 17.44 -6.90
CA ASN A 742 20.86 18.20 -7.29
C ASN A 742 22.12 17.66 -6.62
N TYR A 743 22.02 17.23 -5.36
CA TYR A 743 23.14 16.57 -4.67
C TYR A 743 23.52 15.25 -5.34
N VAL A 744 22.53 14.41 -5.68
CA VAL A 744 22.78 13.15 -6.41
C VAL A 744 23.38 13.45 -7.78
N SER A 745 22.82 14.42 -8.51
CA SER A 745 23.26 14.80 -9.86
C SER A 745 24.72 15.27 -9.87
N HIS A 746 25.13 16.07 -8.89
CA HIS A 746 26.50 16.59 -8.79
C HIS A 746 27.56 15.47 -8.70
N TYR A 747 27.25 14.35 -8.05
CA TYR A 747 28.20 13.24 -7.84
C TYR A 747 27.92 11.98 -8.68
N ALA A 748 26.70 11.83 -9.19
CA ALA A 748 26.23 10.63 -9.88
C ALA A 748 25.11 10.96 -10.89
N VAL A 749 25.44 11.74 -11.93
CA VAL A 749 24.51 12.19 -13.00
C VAL A 749 23.63 11.04 -13.54
N HIS A 750 24.21 9.89 -13.90
CA HIS A 750 23.45 8.75 -14.42
C HIS A 750 22.39 8.21 -13.44
N ARG A 751 22.66 8.28 -12.13
CA ARG A 751 21.71 7.84 -11.11
C ARG A 751 20.60 8.86 -10.89
N ALA A 752 20.94 10.15 -10.89
CA ALA A 752 19.94 11.22 -10.86
C ALA A 752 19.00 11.14 -12.06
N GLN A 753 19.53 10.93 -13.26
CA GLN A 753 18.72 10.79 -14.47
C GLN A 753 17.81 9.55 -14.41
N LYS A 754 18.32 8.41 -13.92
CA LYS A 754 17.49 7.21 -13.70
C LYS A 754 16.33 7.49 -12.74
N LEU A 755 16.59 8.18 -11.63
CA LEU A 755 15.56 8.54 -10.64
C LEU A 755 14.52 9.50 -11.24
N GLU A 756 14.97 10.48 -12.01
CA GLU A 756 14.09 11.41 -12.71
C GLU A 756 13.20 10.66 -13.72
N ASP A 757 13.78 9.84 -14.60
CA ASP A 757 13.05 9.03 -15.58
C ASP A 757 12.04 8.10 -14.90
N GLU A 758 12.41 7.47 -13.78
CA GLU A 758 11.54 6.62 -12.97
C GLU A 758 10.32 7.40 -12.46
N LEU A 759 10.53 8.56 -11.81
CA LEU A 759 9.44 9.39 -11.31
C LEU A 759 8.55 9.93 -12.45
N TRP A 760 9.14 10.33 -13.58
CA TRP A 760 8.41 10.74 -14.77
C TRP A 760 7.63 9.60 -15.44
N SER A 761 7.98 8.34 -15.16
CA SER A 761 7.27 7.17 -15.70
C SER A 761 6.03 6.80 -14.89
N VAL A 762 5.86 7.31 -13.66
CA VAL A 762 4.68 7.05 -12.84
C VAL A 762 3.43 7.61 -13.53
N ARG A 763 2.43 6.75 -13.73
CA ARG A 763 1.14 7.09 -14.37
C ARG A 763 -0.07 6.86 -13.48
N GLY A 764 0.05 5.99 -12.49
CA GLY A 764 -1.07 5.62 -11.64
C GLY A 764 -0.65 5.38 -10.19
N VAL A 765 -1.61 5.56 -9.30
CA VAL A 765 -1.50 5.17 -7.90
C VAL A 765 -2.78 4.43 -7.50
N VAL A 766 -2.62 3.34 -6.76
CA VAL A 766 -3.73 2.55 -6.21
C VAL A 766 -3.69 2.64 -4.70
N ASP A 767 -4.77 3.09 -4.08
CA ASP A 767 -4.96 3.07 -2.63
C ASP A 767 -5.78 1.80 -2.27
N LEU A 768 -5.15 0.86 -1.55
CA LEU A 768 -5.76 -0.44 -1.20
C LEU A 768 -6.40 -0.38 0.18
N ILE A 769 -7.72 -0.62 0.24
CA ILE A 769 -8.48 -0.56 1.49
C ILE A 769 -9.05 -1.93 1.82
N ASP A 770 -8.63 -2.50 2.94
CA ASP A 770 -9.22 -3.75 3.45
C ASP A 770 -10.63 -3.50 3.98
N VAL A 771 -11.62 -4.10 3.32
CA VAL A 771 -13.05 -4.05 3.67
C VAL A 771 -13.58 -5.42 4.13
N SER A 772 -12.69 -6.38 4.42
CA SER A 772 -13.05 -7.75 4.79
C SER A 772 -13.93 -7.81 6.03
N GLU A 773 -13.53 -7.10 7.11
CA GLU A 773 -14.29 -7.10 8.37
C GLU A 773 -15.67 -6.44 8.22
N GLU A 774 -15.77 -5.36 7.45
CA GLU A 774 -17.06 -4.72 7.15
C GLU A 774 -17.97 -5.68 6.38
N LEU A 775 -17.44 -6.31 5.33
CA LEU A 775 -18.19 -7.26 4.49
C LEU A 775 -18.70 -8.44 5.32
N LEU A 776 -17.85 -9.06 6.13
CA LEU A 776 -18.26 -10.18 6.98
C LEU A 776 -19.29 -9.73 8.02
N TYR A 777 -19.09 -8.55 8.63
CA TYR A 777 -20.05 -7.97 9.56
C TYR A 777 -21.40 -7.76 8.89
N ARG A 778 -21.45 -7.11 7.71
CA ARG A 778 -22.69 -6.86 6.97
C ARG A 778 -23.43 -8.14 6.59
N LEU A 779 -22.71 -9.18 6.16
CA LEU A 779 -23.33 -10.44 5.75
C LEU A 779 -23.70 -11.34 6.93
N GLY A 780 -23.27 -11.00 8.16
CA GLY A 780 -23.48 -11.83 9.34
C GLY A 780 -22.57 -13.07 9.38
N LEU A 781 -21.48 -13.05 8.61
CA LEU A 781 -20.49 -14.12 8.55
C LEU A 781 -19.37 -13.86 9.58
N ARG A 782 -18.62 -14.91 9.93
CA ARG A 782 -17.45 -14.82 10.82
C ARG A 782 -16.32 -15.68 10.26
N ARG A 783 -15.08 -15.23 10.44
CA ARG A 783 -13.91 -16.08 10.19
C ARG A 783 -13.99 -17.30 11.12
N MET A 784 -13.77 -18.50 10.59
CA MET A 784 -13.57 -19.68 11.43
C MET A 784 -12.25 -19.50 12.20
N ARG A 785 -12.27 -19.84 13.49
CA ARG A 785 -11.12 -19.67 14.39
C ARG A 785 -10.04 -20.69 14.12
#